data_AF-A0A2V3VN89-F1
#
_entry.id   AF-A0A2V3VN89-F1
#
_cell.length_a   1.000
_cell.length_b   1.000
_cell.length_c   1.000
_cell.angle_alpha   90.00
_cell.angle_beta   90.00
_cell.angle_gamma   90.00
#
_symmetry.space_group_name_H-M   'P 1'
#
loop_
_entity.id
_entity.type
_entity.pdbx_description
1 polymer ?
#
loop_
_entity_poly.entity_id
_entity_poly.type
_entity_poly.pdbx_seq_one_letter_code
_entity_poly.pdbx_strand_id
1 'polypeptide(L)'
;MKEAKKAFHEQIAENLIEQLKKGVAPWQKPWEPGDLLAALPVNPTTGKRYRGINSLNLMSRAYTDPRWLTYKQATALNAQVRKGEKSTLVQYWKFTEERIKEDDNGNPVLNSNGQPIKEQVRLERPRVFYASVFNAEQVDNLPELDIKAPDWDPLERAEQILQASNAVIRHGEADNAFYRPSTDSIHLPHKHQFPTPDRYYATALHELGHWTGHELRLNRDLSHPFGSEGYAKEELRAEIASMLLSGELGIGHDPGQHVAYVNSWIKALQEDPTEIFRAAADAEKIQDYVLALSQQQKMVQEVDAQETIKMDQIKQNNATYLQNLSPDLATLASHNIKLLNDLTLDMPIKDQDAITLVADALKFLRGGGIDNLEFEAVSEEKLGFRIPADWNGQLQIQGNVIQTDENGIESIVSADSMNREPQFWGVTMQRDDQTFQWVKDCESKQEAQDLTNLLALIDVAAEKNEHEKAAKLAQLHENRIPNDTLSAEEAVSGALAQRDAQIHQNQQAQQINRRASQQNGDNSRKYLFVPYTEKDLAKAAGARWDKKVRSWYVGPKADIQTLQRWLPENVSRQQEPAIDPHLEFADLLRAQGCLVDGNHPVMDGNKNRIKVESDKPGEKSGFYVAHLDGHPAGYFKNNRTGIEIRWKAKGYSLTDAQKAELIAQAAIKQQNRKAEQQALQIKVADALQELLAIAPAAGSDHPYLLDKHARPGDLRIVPQNTDDLPNDSIIKISQNWQEVKLLREENPDSIVLTAGDLLLSAQDIQGQIWSVQTIQPSGAKLFAAGSRKENNFHIVGNNGQGLEAAINTTPAIVIAEGYATADTLSQALDYPVIAAFDSGNLSKVAQDLHEKYPHKPIIIAGDDDHHLESTIGKNPGKEKALEAAALVNGMAVFPVFAPNEQVSKRLNDFNDLANKSSLGIDAVKRQVGSVVEKVSQQAKLTCLAKLQTRVEPKQQEIKQKRALVR
;
A
#
# COMPACT_ATOMS: atom_id res chain seq x y z
N MET A 1 11.19 -43.41 40.84
CA MET A 1 11.42 -42.45 39.74
C MET A 1 10.34 -41.38 39.84
N LYS A 2 10.69 -40.10 40.01
CA LYS A 2 9.70 -39.02 39.87
C LYS A 2 9.39 -38.91 38.38
N GLU A 3 8.15 -39.12 37.97
CA GLU A 3 7.70 -38.85 36.60
C GLU A 3 8.15 -37.45 36.18
N ALA A 4 8.80 -37.35 35.02
CA ALA A 4 9.18 -36.08 34.45
C ALA A 4 7.91 -35.25 34.22
N LYS A 5 7.87 -34.03 34.76
CA LYS A 5 6.71 -33.15 34.65
C LYS A 5 6.58 -32.70 33.19
N LYS A 6 5.51 -33.11 32.50
CA LYS A 6 5.24 -32.77 31.09
C LYS A 6 5.31 -31.28 30.82
N ALA A 7 5.70 -30.87 29.62
CA ALA A 7 5.78 -29.46 29.27
C ALA A 7 4.39 -28.80 29.22
N PHE A 8 4.32 -27.48 29.39
CA PHE A 8 3.03 -26.76 29.45
C PHE A 8 2.19 -26.91 28.17
N HIS A 9 2.84 -26.80 27.01
CA HIS A 9 2.16 -26.94 25.71
C HIS A 9 1.64 -28.36 25.49
N GLU A 10 2.39 -29.38 25.91
CA GLU A 10 1.94 -30.79 25.90
C GLU A 10 0.72 -31.00 26.78
N GLN A 11 0.73 -30.46 28.01
CA GLN A 11 -0.41 -30.58 28.93
C GLN A 11 -1.69 -29.95 28.36
N ILE A 12 -1.57 -28.79 27.70
CA ILE A 12 -2.71 -28.12 27.05
C ILE A 12 -3.19 -28.93 25.86
N ALA A 13 -2.28 -29.35 24.97
CA ALA A 13 -2.63 -30.13 23.80
C ALA A 13 -3.32 -31.45 24.20
N GLU A 14 -2.79 -32.18 25.19
CA GLU A 14 -3.40 -33.41 25.70
C GLU A 14 -4.81 -33.17 26.25
N ASN A 15 -5.01 -32.11 27.03
CA ASN A 15 -6.33 -31.77 27.54
C ASN A 15 -7.32 -31.43 26.42
N LEU A 16 -6.89 -30.69 25.40
CA LEU A 16 -7.73 -30.35 24.26
C LEU A 16 -8.00 -31.56 23.37
N ILE A 17 -7.03 -32.45 23.18
CA ILE A 17 -7.20 -33.74 22.48
C ILE A 17 -8.24 -34.61 23.20
N GLU A 18 -8.19 -34.69 24.53
CA GLU A 18 -9.20 -35.43 25.30
C GLU A 18 -10.61 -34.85 25.13
N GLN A 19 -10.72 -33.52 25.04
CA GLN A 19 -12.00 -32.86 24.80
C GLN A 19 -12.48 -33.04 23.37
N LEU A 20 -11.56 -32.99 22.39
CA LEU A 20 -11.84 -33.30 20.98
C LEU A 20 -12.43 -34.71 20.83
N LYS A 21 -11.83 -35.69 21.50
CA LYS A 21 -12.31 -37.08 21.54
C LYS A 21 -13.71 -37.23 22.14
N LYS A 22 -14.07 -36.34 23.07
CA LYS A 22 -15.38 -36.32 23.73
C LYS A 22 -16.39 -35.42 23.02
N GLY A 23 -15.99 -34.68 21.98
CA GLY A 23 -16.84 -33.70 21.30
C GLY A 23 -17.17 -32.47 22.14
N VAL A 24 -16.33 -32.13 23.13
CA VAL A 24 -16.57 -31.03 24.08
C VAL A 24 -15.46 -29.97 24.06
N ALA A 25 -14.61 -29.97 23.03
CA ALA A 25 -13.61 -28.91 22.89
C ALA A 25 -14.31 -27.54 22.73
N PRO A 26 -13.69 -26.41 23.12
CA PRO A 26 -14.34 -25.10 23.10
C PRO A 26 -15.01 -24.73 21.76
N TRP A 27 -14.34 -25.04 20.64
CA TRP A 27 -14.86 -24.79 19.28
C TRP A 27 -15.78 -25.91 18.74
N GLN A 28 -15.97 -27.00 19.48
CA GLN A 28 -16.93 -28.06 19.16
C GLN A 28 -18.23 -27.97 19.98
N LYS A 29 -18.29 -27.10 20.98
CA LYS A 29 -19.53 -26.87 21.72
C LYS A 29 -20.45 -25.98 20.88
N PRO A 30 -21.73 -26.34 20.69
CA PRO A 30 -22.69 -25.40 20.16
C PRO A 30 -22.94 -24.30 21.19
N TRP A 31 -23.03 -23.06 20.73
CA TRP A 31 -23.31 -21.89 21.57
C TRP A 31 -24.55 -21.18 21.03
N GLU A 32 -25.51 -20.92 21.90
CA GLU A 32 -26.77 -20.27 21.51
C GLU A 32 -26.55 -18.76 21.29
N PRO A 33 -27.23 -18.15 20.29
CA PRO A 33 -27.18 -16.71 20.07
C PRO A 33 -27.62 -15.93 21.33
N GLY A 34 -26.89 -14.88 21.68
CA GLY A 34 -27.22 -14.03 22.82
C GLY A 34 -26.96 -14.62 24.21
N ASP A 35 -26.38 -15.83 24.34
CA ASP A 35 -25.90 -16.32 25.63
C ASP A 35 -24.64 -15.55 26.06
N LEU A 36 -24.84 -14.54 26.89
CA LEU A 36 -23.77 -13.67 27.38
C LEU A 36 -22.86 -14.36 28.42
N LEU A 37 -23.26 -15.53 28.96
CA LEU A 37 -22.40 -16.38 29.78
C LEU A 37 -21.45 -17.22 28.92
N ALA A 38 -21.73 -17.38 27.62
CA ALA A 38 -20.82 -17.96 26.63
C ALA A 38 -19.68 -17.01 26.21
N ALA A 39 -19.54 -15.86 26.88
CA ALA A 39 -18.51 -14.87 26.56
C ALA A 39 -17.09 -15.44 26.70
N LEU A 40 -16.21 -14.98 25.80
CA LEU A 40 -14.78 -15.35 25.85
C LEU A 40 -14.18 -15.00 27.22
N PRO A 41 -13.21 -15.78 27.75
CA PRO A 41 -12.63 -15.54 29.05
C PRO A 41 -12.09 -14.11 29.21
N VAL A 42 -12.46 -13.43 30.29
CA VAL A 42 -12.07 -12.05 30.59
C VAL A 42 -11.39 -11.93 31.93
N ASN A 43 -10.52 -10.94 32.07
CA ASN A 43 -10.00 -10.55 33.36
C ASN A 43 -10.86 -9.43 33.97
N PRO A 44 -11.60 -9.69 35.07
CA PRO A 44 -12.58 -8.74 35.61
C PRO A 44 -11.96 -7.46 36.17
N THR A 45 -10.68 -7.48 36.55
CA THR A 45 -9.98 -6.30 37.05
C THR A 45 -9.58 -5.34 35.94
N THR A 46 -9.23 -5.87 34.76
CA THR A 46 -8.75 -5.06 33.63
C THR A 46 -9.78 -4.83 32.53
N GLY A 47 -10.87 -5.61 32.53
CA GLY A 47 -11.86 -5.65 31.46
C GLY A 47 -11.35 -6.28 30.15
N LYS A 48 -10.09 -6.74 30.10
CA LYS A 48 -9.50 -7.30 28.88
C LYS A 48 -9.82 -8.78 28.75
N ARG A 49 -10.14 -9.23 27.53
CA ARG A 49 -10.23 -10.65 27.20
C ARG A 49 -8.86 -11.32 27.17
N TYR A 50 -8.83 -12.58 27.57
CA TYR A 50 -7.70 -13.45 27.29
C TYR A 50 -7.65 -13.75 25.79
N ARG A 51 -6.44 -13.90 25.24
CA ARG A 51 -6.23 -14.10 23.79
C ARG A 51 -5.47 -15.40 23.49
N GLY A 52 -5.68 -15.90 22.28
CA GLY A 52 -4.99 -17.05 21.71
C GLY A 52 -5.17 -18.29 22.57
N ILE A 53 -4.08 -19.04 22.78
CA ILE A 53 -4.12 -20.31 23.53
C ILE A 53 -4.63 -20.16 24.97
N ASN A 54 -4.45 -19.01 25.61
CA ASN A 54 -4.97 -18.79 26.95
C ASN A 54 -6.50 -18.80 26.95
N SER A 55 -7.13 -18.20 25.95
CA SER A 55 -8.58 -18.21 25.81
C SER A 55 -9.08 -19.66 25.73
N LEU A 56 -8.53 -20.44 24.79
CA LEU A 56 -8.91 -21.84 24.59
C LEU A 56 -8.67 -22.69 25.83
N ASN A 57 -7.51 -22.54 26.49
CA ASN A 57 -7.15 -23.29 27.68
C ASN A 57 -8.08 -22.99 28.87
N LEU A 58 -8.57 -21.75 28.99
CA LEU A 58 -9.50 -21.36 30.04
C LEU A 58 -10.92 -21.82 29.73
N MET A 59 -11.37 -21.70 28.47
CA MET A 59 -12.67 -22.24 28.01
C MET A 59 -12.75 -23.77 28.10
N SER A 60 -11.62 -24.45 28.01
CA SER A 60 -11.53 -25.89 28.17
C SER A 60 -11.76 -26.34 29.62
N ARG A 61 -11.84 -25.40 30.58
CA ARG A 61 -12.15 -25.70 31.97
C ARG A 61 -13.68 -25.73 32.15
N ALA A 62 -14.16 -26.64 32.99
CA ALA A 62 -15.59 -26.87 33.21
C ALA A 62 -16.22 -25.81 34.12
N TYR A 63 -16.05 -24.53 33.78
CA TYR A 63 -16.65 -23.39 34.45
C TYR A 63 -17.54 -22.61 33.46
N THR A 64 -18.56 -21.97 34.00
CA THR A 64 -19.56 -21.16 33.28
C THR A 64 -19.30 -19.66 33.42
N ASP A 65 -18.72 -19.19 34.53
CA ASP A 65 -18.34 -17.79 34.67
C ASP A 65 -17.09 -17.50 33.79
N PRO A 66 -17.13 -16.50 32.89
CA PRO A 66 -16.01 -16.22 31.99
C PRO A 66 -14.87 -15.46 32.68
N ARG A 67 -15.01 -15.07 33.95
CA ARG A 67 -14.03 -14.23 34.64
C ARG A 67 -12.92 -15.06 35.25
N TRP A 68 -11.68 -14.69 34.91
CA TRP A 68 -10.47 -15.30 35.44
C TRP A 68 -9.53 -14.25 36.01
N LEU A 69 -9.04 -14.49 37.23
CA LEU A 69 -8.18 -13.56 37.94
C LEU A 69 -7.12 -14.28 38.78
N THR A 70 -5.98 -13.64 38.99
CA THR A 70 -4.94 -14.18 39.89
C THR A 70 -5.38 -14.09 41.35
N TYR A 71 -4.79 -14.90 42.23
CA TYR A 71 -5.05 -14.82 43.67
C TYR A 71 -4.88 -13.39 44.21
N LYS A 72 -3.82 -12.69 43.78
CA LYS A 72 -3.55 -11.31 44.19
C LYS A 72 -4.65 -10.33 43.75
N GLN A 73 -5.19 -10.51 42.54
CA GLN A 73 -6.31 -9.71 42.04
C GLN A 73 -7.59 -9.99 42.85
N ALA A 74 -7.86 -11.25 43.20
CA ALA A 74 -9.01 -11.59 44.05
C ALA A 74 -8.90 -10.91 45.42
N THR A 75 -7.73 -11.03 46.08
CA THR A 75 -7.49 -10.37 47.37
C THR A 75 -7.62 -8.84 47.28
N ALA A 76 -7.14 -8.22 46.20
CA ALA A 76 -7.28 -6.78 46.01
C ALA A 76 -8.74 -6.31 45.85
N LEU A 77 -9.64 -7.21 45.44
CA LEU A 77 -11.09 -6.98 45.38
C LEU A 77 -11.81 -7.36 46.69
N ASN A 78 -11.07 -7.63 47.77
CA ASN A 78 -11.60 -8.20 49.02
C ASN A 78 -12.32 -9.55 48.83
N ALA A 79 -11.98 -10.27 47.77
CA ALA A 79 -12.50 -11.60 47.44
C ALA A 79 -11.48 -12.68 47.83
N GLN A 80 -11.95 -13.90 48.08
CA GLN A 80 -11.11 -14.99 48.61
C GLN A 80 -11.28 -16.27 47.80
N VAL A 81 -10.18 -16.76 47.23
CA VAL A 81 -10.16 -18.11 46.62
C VAL A 81 -10.42 -19.15 47.71
N ARG A 82 -11.39 -20.04 47.49
CA ARG A 82 -11.74 -21.08 48.48
C ARG A 82 -10.59 -22.03 48.75
N LYS A 83 -10.50 -22.50 50.00
CA LYS A 83 -9.46 -23.44 50.41
C LYS A 83 -9.61 -24.76 49.67
N GLY A 84 -8.54 -25.19 48.99
CA GLY A 84 -8.48 -26.45 48.24
C GLY A 84 -8.70 -26.31 46.74
N GLU A 85 -9.13 -25.14 46.27
CA GLU A 85 -9.28 -24.84 44.84
C GLU A 85 -7.93 -24.86 44.11
N LYS A 86 -7.94 -25.34 42.87
CA LYS A 86 -6.74 -25.44 42.02
C LYS A 86 -6.75 -24.37 40.95
N SER A 87 -5.62 -23.69 40.76
CA SER A 87 -5.45 -22.69 39.72
C SER A 87 -5.27 -23.30 38.34
N THR A 88 -5.61 -22.56 37.30
CA THR A 88 -5.25 -22.83 35.91
C THR A 88 -4.07 -21.96 35.49
N LEU A 89 -3.09 -22.52 34.79
CA LEU A 89 -1.93 -21.78 34.31
C LEU A 89 -2.24 -21.10 32.97
N VAL A 90 -1.88 -19.83 32.86
CA VAL A 90 -1.85 -19.08 31.59
C VAL A 90 -0.43 -18.63 31.30
N GLN A 91 -0.06 -18.55 30.02
CA GLN A 91 1.26 -18.08 29.62
C GLN A 91 1.18 -16.66 29.06
N TYR A 92 2.19 -15.86 29.30
CA TYR A 92 2.33 -14.57 28.65
C TYR A 92 3.80 -14.25 28.43
N TRP A 93 4.07 -13.52 27.36
CA TRP A 93 5.41 -13.10 27.02
C TRP A 93 5.71 -11.79 27.74
N LYS A 94 6.70 -11.79 28.62
CA LYS A 94 7.20 -10.56 29.22
C LYS A 94 8.37 -10.07 28.39
N PHE A 95 8.25 -8.83 27.95
CA PHE A 95 9.19 -8.17 27.08
C PHE A 95 10.09 -7.17 27.83
N THR A 96 9.77 -6.89 29.10
CA THR A 96 10.45 -5.94 29.99
C THR A 96 10.53 -6.47 31.43
N GLU A 97 11.46 -6.00 32.26
CA GLU A 97 11.51 -6.26 33.71
C GLU A 97 11.84 -4.99 34.50
N GLU A 98 11.36 -4.89 35.74
CA GLU A 98 11.72 -3.77 36.61
C GLU A 98 13.06 -4.07 37.30
N ARG A 99 14.04 -3.17 37.14
CA ARG A 99 15.30 -3.18 37.89
C ARG A 99 15.43 -1.89 38.69
N ILE A 100 16.19 -1.95 39.78
CA ILE A 100 16.60 -0.75 40.49
C ILE A 100 17.49 0.04 39.53
N LYS A 101 17.16 1.31 39.32
CA LYS A 101 17.97 2.22 38.52
C LYS A 101 19.28 2.45 39.26
N GLU A 102 20.40 2.11 38.63
CA GLU A 102 21.73 2.32 39.18
C GLU A 102 22.36 3.58 38.56
N ASP A 103 23.18 4.31 39.31
CA ASP A 103 24.00 5.41 38.79
C ASP A 103 25.26 4.89 38.08
N ASP A 104 26.06 5.80 37.50
CA ASP A 104 27.30 5.45 36.78
C ASP A 104 28.36 4.74 37.64
N ASN A 105 28.15 4.67 38.97
CA ASN A 105 29.01 3.99 39.94
C ASN A 105 28.38 2.69 40.49
N GLY A 106 27.22 2.27 39.99
CA GLY A 106 26.52 1.06 40.41
C GLY A 106 25.69 1.21 41.71
N ASN A 107 25.38 2.43 42.16
CA ASN A 107 24.56 2.65 43.36
C ASN A 107 23.07 2.86 43.02
N PRO A 108 22.13 2.40 43.86
CA PRO A 108 20.70 2.66 43.68
C PRO A 108 20.35 4.15 43.65
N VAL A 109 19.79 4.62 42.53
CA VAL A 109 19.24 5.99 42.42
C VAL A 109 17.97 6.06 43.28
N LEU A 110 17.94 6.96 44.28
CA LEU A 110 16.82 7.10 45.20
C LEU A 110 15.87 8.24 44.77
N ASN A 111 14.57 8.09 45.02
CA ASN A 111 13.58 9.16 44.85
C ASN A 111 13.62 10.15 46.03
N SER A 112 12.81 11.21 45.97
CA SER A 112 12.69 12.25 47.02
C SER A 112 12.35 11.71 48.42
N ASN A 113 11.86 10.47 48.50
CA ASN A 113 11.46 9.81 49.74
C ASN A 113 12.48 8.75 50.20
N GLY A 114 13.67 8.72 49.59
CA GLY A 114 14.76 7.80 49.96
C GLY A 114 14.56 6.35 49.49
N GLN A 115 13.65 6.09 48.56
CA GLN A 115 13.40 4.75 48.02
C GLN A 115 14.06 4.57 46.66
N PRO A 116 14.63 3.39 46.35
CA PRO A 116 15.21 3.12 45.04
C PRO A 116 14.20 3.29 43.89
N ILE A 117 14.55 4.13 42.92
CA ILE A 117 13.82 4.30 41.67
C ILE A 117 13.95 3.00 40.88
N LYS A 118 12.83 2.49 40.38
CA LYS A 118 12.82 1.33 39.49
C LYS A 118 12.65 1.81 38.05
N GLU A 119 13.44 1.25 37.14
CA GLU A 119 13.28 1.44 35.69
C GLU A 119 12.82 0.14 35.03
N GLN A 120 12.02 0.24 33.97
CA GLN A 120 11.61 -0.92 33.18
C GLN A 120 12.62 -1.18 32.05
N VAL A 121 13.45 -2.21 32.20
CA VAL A 121 14.45 -2.59 31.22
C VAL A 121 13.86 -3.61 30.24
N ARG A 122 14.11 -3.46 28.94
CA ARG A 122 13.75 -4.46 27.91
C ARG A 122 14.56 -5.75 28.11
N LEU A 123 13.89 -6.90 28.18
CA LEU A 123 14.59 -8.19 28.19
C LEU A 123 15.20 -8.47 26.80
N GLU A 124 16.49 -8.81 26.74
CA GLU A 124 17.23 -9.18 25.50
C GLU A 124 16.55 -10.33 24.74
N ARG A 125 16.02 -11.30 25.46
CA ARG A 125 15.17 -12.38 24.94
C ARG A 125 13.81 -12.30 25.65
N PRO A 126 12.68 -12.15 24.93
CA PRO A 126 11.36 -12.28 25.52
C PRO A 126 11.26 -13.60 26.28
N ARG A 127 10.84 -13.54 27.53
CA ARG A 127 10.69 -14.73 28.37
C ARG A 127 9.21 -15.07 28.48
N VAL A 128 8.90 -16.35 28.35
CA VAL A 128 7.59 -16.87 28.75
C VAL A 128 7.49 -16.84 30.26
N PHE A 129 6.46 -16.17 30.76
CA PHE A 129 6.04 -16.21 32.14
C PHE A 129 4.73 -16.97 32.23
N TYR A 130 4.51 -17.56 33.40
CA TYR A 130 3.28 -18.25 33.73
C TYR A 130 2.59 -17.55 34.88
N ALA A 131 1.29 -17.37 34.78
CA ALA A 131 0.46 -16.91 35.89
C ALA A 131 -0.56 -17.98 36.25
N SER A 132 -0.76 -18.15 37.55
CA SER A 132 -1.85 -18.97 38.10
C SER A 132 -3.09 -18.10 38.25
N VAL A 133 -4.13 -18.42 37.49
CA VAL A 133 -5.44 -17.77 37.55
C VAL A 133 -6.49 -18.72 38.10
N PHE A 134 -7.50 -18.17 38.74
CA PHE A 134 -8.65 -18.85 39.29
C PHE A 134 -9.89 -18.34 38.57
N ASN A 135 -10.85 -19.21 38.33
CA ASN A 135 -12.14 -18.83 37.81
C ASN A 135 -12.94 -18.12 38.93
N ALA A 136 -13.79 -17.17 38.57
CA ALA A 136 -14.66 -16.47 39.52
C ALA A 136 -15.52 -17.43 40.37
N GLU A 137 -15.96 -18.55 39.82
CA GLU A 137 -16.70 -19.57 40.58
C GLU A 137 -15.90 -20.13 41.74
N GLN A 138 -14.56 -20.09 41.69
CA GLN A 138 -13.65 -20.57 42.76
C GLN A 138 -13.41 -19.53 43.87
N VAL A 139 -13.99 -18.33 43.74
CA VAL A 139 -13.69 -17.16 44.57
C VAL A 139 -14.95 -16.68 45.29
N ASP A 140 -14.91 -16.66 46.61
CA ASP A 140 -15.97 -16.09 47.44
C ASP A 140 -15.86 -14.57 47.51
N ASN A 141 -16.99 -13.87 47.68
CA ASN A 141 -17.09 -12.41 47.78
C ASN A 141 -16.58 -11.64 46.55
N LEU A 142 -16.56 -12.27 45.38
CA LEU A 142 -16.34 -11.55 44.12
C LEU A 142 -17.65 -10.80 43.75
N PRO A 143 -17.59 -9.56 43.23
CA PRO A 143 -18.79 -8.88 42.73
C PRO A 143 -19.57 -9.74 41.73
N GLU A 144 -20.90 -9.65 41.75
CA GLU A 144 -21.74 -10.36 40.80
C GLU A 144 -21.40 -9.96 39.35
N LEU A 145 -21.55 -10.92 38.42
CA LEU A 145 -21.31 -10.67 37.01
C LEU A 145 -22.43 -9.78 36.46
N ASP A 146 -22.09 -8.54 36.09
CA ASP A 146 -23.00 -7.62 35.39
C ASP A 146 -23.04 -8.00 33.90
N ILE A 147 -23.97 -8.88 33.56
CA ILE A 147 -24.20 -9.35 32.20
C ILE A 147 -25.08 -8.32 31.47
N LYS A 148 -24.49 -7.51 30.60
CA LYS A 148 -25.24 -6.59 29.73
C LYS A 148 -25.35 -7.15 28.33
N ALA A 149 -26.59 -7.18 27.83
CA ALA A 149 -26.83 -7.44 26.42
C ALA A 149 -26.07 -6.41 25.58
N PRO A 150 -25.54 -6.80 24.40
CA PRO A 150 -24.89 -5.83 23.54
C PRO A 150 -25.91 -4.78 23.10
N ASP A 151 -25.49 -3.52 23.01
CA ASP A 151 -26.34 -2.42 22.52
C ASP A 151 -26.53 -2.46 20.99
N TRP A 152 -26.18 -3.58 20.33
CA TRP A 152 -26.24 -3.77 18.87
C TRP A 152 -26.93 -5.08 18.50
N ASP A 153 -27.49 -5.14 17.29
CA ASP A 153 -28.03 -6.36 16.70
C ASP A 153 -26.86 -7.25 16.18
N PRO A 154 -26.68 -8.48 16.72
CA PRO A 154 -25.64 -9.41 16.28
C PRO A 154 -25.68 -9.73 14.78
N LEU A 155 -26.88 -9.91 14.21
CA LEU A 155 -27.05 -10.32 12.81
C LEU A 155 -26.75 -9.16 11.87
N GLU A 156 -27.20 -7.95 12.22
CA GLU A 156 -26.87 -6.74 11.46
C GLU A 156 -25.35 -6.52 11.43
N ARG A 157 -24.69 -6.71 12.58
CA ARG A 157 -23.23 -6.55 12.66
C ARG A 157 -22.48 -7.59 11.83
N ALA A 158 -22.96 -8.84 11.80
CA ALA A 158 -22.40 -9.88 10.93
C ALA A 158 -22.59 -9.54 9.43
N GLU A 159 -23.77 -9.07 9.04
CA GLU A 159 -24.03 -8.62 7.67
C GLU A 159 -23.13 -7.44 7.27
N GLN A 160 -22.95 -6.45 8.15
CA GLN A 160 -22.04 -5.32 7.91
C GLN A 160 -20.60 -5.78 7.69
N ILE A 161 -20.14 -6.79 8.43
CA ILE A 161 -18.80 -7.37 8.23
C ILE A 161 -18.69 -8.06 6.87
N LEU A 162 -19.68 -8.86 6.48
CA LEU A 162 -19.68 -9.51 5.17
C LEU A 162 -19.66 -8.46 4.04
N GLN A 163 -20.43 -7.39 4.16
CA GLN A 163 -20.42 -6.29 3.19
C GLN A 163 -19.08 -5.54 3.17
N ALA A 164 -18.54 -5.18 4.35
CA ALA A 164 -17.25 -4.52 4.48
C ALA A 164 -16.10 -5.35 3.92
N SER A 165 -16.24 -6.68 3.93
CA SER A 165 -15.21 -7.58 3.40
C SER A 165 -15.04 -7.50 1.89
N ASN A 166 -16.07 -7.07 1.16
CA ASN A 166 -16.14 -7.15 -0.30
C ASN A 166 -15.85 -8.57 -0.86
N ALA A 167 -15.96 -9.61 -0.04
CA ALA A 167 -15.78 -10.98 -0.50
C ALA A 167 -16.87 -11.33 -1.53
N VAL A 168 -16.48 -12.01 -2.62
CA VAL A 168 -17.43 -12.45 -3.63
C VAL A 168 -18.22 -13.65 -3.08
N ILE A 169 -19.43 -13.39 -2.55
CA ILE A 169 -20.31 -14.43 -2.01
C ILE A 169 -21.31 -14.87 -3.08
N ARG A 170 -21.32 -16.17 -3.40
CA ARG A 170 -22.23 -16.79 -4.37
C ARG A 170 -23.16 -17.77 -3.66
N HIS A 171 -24.43 -17.79 -4.06
CA HIS A 171 -25.42 -18.73 -3.54
C HIS A 171 -25.84 -19.77 -4.57
N GLY A 172 -26.06 -21.02 -4.13
CA GLY A 172 -26.75 -22.06 -4.91
C GLY A 172 -25.89 -23.10 -5.62
N GLU A 173 -24.57 -23.13 -5.43
CA GLU A 173 -23.73 -24.25 -5.91
C GLU A 173 -23.78 -25.43 -4.91
N ALA A 174 -24.39 -26.55 -5.33
CA ALA A 174 -24.30 -27.87 -4.70
C ALA A 174 -24.71 -27.99 -3.22
N ASP A 175 -25.53 -27.06 -2.69
CA ASP A 175 -26.00 -27.03 -1.30
C ASP A 175 -24.89 -27.11 -0.23
N ASN A 176 -23.65 -26.77 -0.58
CA ASN A 176 -22.48 -26.81 0.31
C ASN A 176 -21.91 -25.41 0.53
N ALA A 177 -21.36 -25.19 1.74
CA ALA A 177 -20.56 -24.01 2.05
C ALA A 177 -19.08 -24.32 1.83
N PHE A 178 -18.36 -23.44 1.12
CA PHE A 178 -16.91 -23.52 0.97
C PHE A 178 -16.31 -22.22 0.41
N TYR A 179 -15.07 -21.93 0.78
CA TYR A 179 -14.22 -20.96 0.12
C TYR A 179 -13.43 -21.61 -1.04
N ARG A 180 -13.40 -20.95 -2.21
CA ARG A 180 -12.63 -21.38 -3.37
C ARG A 180 -11.43 -20.44 -3.59
N PRO A 181 -10.18 -20.87 -3.26
CA PRO A 181 -9.01 -20.03 -3.43
C PRO A 181 -8.75 -19.56 -4.87
N SER A 182 -8.99 -20.42 -5.86
CA SER A 182 -8.66 -20.13 -7.27
C SER A 182 -9.49 -19.01 -7.90
N THR A 183 -10.67 -18.74 -7.38
CA THR A 183 -11.57 -17.67 -7.86
C THR A 183 -11.79 -16.58 -6.83
N ASP A 184 -11.09 -16.68 -5.69
CA ASP A 184 -11.26 -15.82 -4.52
C ASP A 184 -12.74 -15.57 -4.16
N SER A 185 -13.53 -16.65 -4.08
CA SER A 185 -14.98 -16.56 -3.84
C SER A 185 -15.47 -17.51 -2.77
N ILE A 186 -16.44 -17.03 -1.98
CA ILE A 186 -17.16 -17.80 -0.96
C ILE A 186 -18.45 -18.32 -1.59
N HIS A 187 -18.72 -19.61 -1.41
CA HIS A 187 -19.94 -20.25 -1.89
C HIS A 187 -20.75 -20.69 -0.67
N LEU A 188 -22.03 -20.33 -0.64
CA LEU A 188 -22.94 -20.64 0.46
C LEU A 188 -24.28 -21.20 -0.07
N PRO A 189 -24.97 -22.06 0.68
CA PRO A 189 -26.39 -22.32 0.45
C PRO A 189 -27.20 -21.03 0.61
N HIS A 190 -28.36 -20.96 -0.02
CA HIS A 190 -29.22 -19.79 0.14
C HIS A 190 -29.67 -19.63 1.61
N LYS A 191 -29.82 -18.36 2.07
CA LYS A 191 -30.21 -18.02 3.46
C LYS A 191 -31.43 -18.82 3.96
N HIS A 192 -32.43 -19.07 3.10
CA HIS A 192 -33.65 -19.80 3.46
C HIS A 192 -33.47 -21.31 3.69
N GLN A 193 -32.33 -21.88 3.28
CA GLN A 193 -32.00 -23.29 3.50
C GLN A 193 -31.41 -23.52 4.91
N PHE A 194 -30.99 -22.45 5.59
CA PHE A 194 -30.52 -22.53 6.97
C PHE A 194 -31.71 -22.53 7.93
N PRO A 195 -31.69 -23.34 9.01
CA PRO A 195 -32.76 -23.37 10.01
C PRO A 195 -33.03 -22.02 10.67
N THR A 196 -31.97 -21.23 10.87
CA THR A 196 -32.01 -19.92 11.52
C THR A 196 -30.98 -18.97 10.88
N PRO A 197 -31.20 -17.63 10.90
CA PRO A 197 -30.28 -16.67 10.32
C PRO A 197 -28.88 -16.68 10.95
N ASP A 198 -28.77 -16.90 12.26
CA ASP A 198 -27.51 -17.04 12.98
C ASP A 198 -26.62 -18.13 12.38
N ARG A 199 -27.18 -19.30 12.07
CA ARG A 199 -26.43 -20.41 11.43
C ARG A 199 -25.88 -20.01 10.07
N TYR A 200 -26.63 -19.25 9.27
CA TYR A 200 -26.13 -18.73 8.00
C TYR A 200 -24.89 -17.85 8.22
N TYR A 201 -24.95 -16.91 9.17
CA TYR A 201 -23.84 -16.01 9.43
C TYR A 201 -22.65 -16.72 10.07
N ALA A 202 -22.87 -17.70 10.95
CA ALA A 202 -21.80 -18.52 11.51
C ALA A 202 -21.05 -19.29 10.40
N THR A 203 -21.77 -19.93 9.48
CA THR A 203 -21.16 -20.58 8.31
C THR A 203 -20.46 -19.57 7.40
N ALA A 204 -21.05 -18.39 7.15
CA ALA A 204 -20.43 -17.36 6.34
C ALA A 204 -19.12 -16.83 6.96
N LEU A 205 -19.06 -16.68 8.29
CA LEU A 205 -17.85 -16.25 8.99
C LEU A 205 -16.75 -17.31 9.01
N HIS A 206 -17.12 -18.60 9.03
CA HIS A 206 -16.18 -19.70 8.84
C HIS A 206 -15.51 -19.61 7.46
N GLU A 207 -16.31 -19.52 6.41
CA GLU A 207 -15.79 -19.37 5.05
C GLU A 207 -15.02 -18.06 4.85
N LEU A 208 -15.45 -16.99 5.52
CA LEU A 208 -14.70 -15.73 5.55
C LEU A 208 -13.35 -15.92 6.25
N GLY A 209 -13.29 -16.77 7.28
CA GLY A 209 -12.05 -17.20 7.92
C GLY A 209 -11.07 -17.80 6.92
N HIS A 210 -11.51 -18.75 6.10
CA HIS A 210 -10.71 -19.31 5.00
C HIS A 210 -10.35 -18.26 3.95
N TRP A 211 -11.31 -17.42 3.57
CA TRP A 211 -11.10 -16.33 2.63
C TRP A 211 -9.93 -15.44 3.08
N THR A 212 -9.81 -15.07 4.36
CA THR A 212 -8.66 -14.28 4.83
C THR A 212 -7.29 -14.92 4.57
N GLY A 213 -7.22 -16.24 4.33
CA GLY A 213 -5.99 -16.98 4.07
C GLY A 213 -5.34 -16.71 2.71
N HIS A 214 -6.04 -16.08 1.76
CA HIS A 214 -5.50 -15.77 0.43
C HIS A 214 -4.23 -14.90 0.46
N GLU A 215 -3.42 -14.99 -0.59
CA GLU A 215 -2.10 -14.35 -0.70
C GLU A 215 -2.13 -12.82 -0.57
N LEU A 216 -3.23 -12.19 -1.01
CA LEU A 216 -3.45 -10.74 -0.89
C LEU A 216 -3.88 -10.28 0.51
N ARG A 217 -4.05 -11.21 1.46
CA ARG A 217 -4.60 -10.94 2.81
C ARG A 217 -3.65 -11.42 3.91
N LEU A 218 -4.00 -12.49 4.63
CA LEU A 218 -3.15 -13.05 5.69
C LEU A 218 -2.16 -14.10 5.18
N ASN A 219 -2.20 -14.43 3.89
CA ASN A 219 -1.25 -15.28 3.18
C ASN A 219 -0.89 -16.57 3.96
N ARG A 220 -1.93 -17.33 4.28
CA ARG A 220 -1.80 -18.66 4.89
C ARG A 220 -1.75 -19.72 3.79
N ASP A 221 -1.13 -20.86 4.06
CA ASP A 221 -1.02 -21.94 3.08
C ASP A 221 -2.36 -22.65 2.91
N LEU A 222 -3.03 -22.36 1.79
CA LEU A 222 -4.29 -23.00 1.38
C LEU A 222 -4.10 -24.04 0.26
N SER A 223 -2.85 -24.35 -0.11
CA SER A 223 -2.52 -25.18 -1.28
C SER A 223 -2.69 -26.69 -1.05
N HIS A 224 -3.20 -27.06 0.12
CA HIS A 224 -3.27 -28.44 0.57
C HIS A 224 -4.53 -29.16 0.04
N PRO A 225 -4.40 -30.39 -0.52
CA PRO A 225 -5.55 -31.16 -0.98
C PRO A 225 -6.59 -31.39 0.12
N PHE A 226 -7.85 -31.44 -0.26
CA PHE A 226 -8.96 -31.76 0.66
C PHE A 226 -8.67 -33.05 1.45
N GLY A 227 -8.86 -32.99 2.77
CA GLY A 227 -8.62 -34.11 3.68
C GLY A 227 -7.15 -34.39 4.03
N SER A 228 -6.20 -33.63 3.50
CA SER A 228 -4.79 -33.70 3.92
C SER A 228 -4.56 -33.10 5.32
N GLU A 229 -3.40 -33.37 5.91
CA GLU A 229 -3.03 -32.82 7.22
C GLU A 229 -2.91 -31.29 7.19
N GLY A 230 -2.32 -30.73 6.12
CA GLY A 230 -2.23 -29.28 5.92
C GLY A 230 -3.61 -28.63 5.78
N TYR A 231 -4.53 -29.29 5.08
CA TYR A 231 -5.94 -28.85 5.00
C TYR A 231 -6.60 -28.87 6.38
N ALA A 232 -6.42 -29.93 7.17
CA ALA A 232 -6.97 -30.03 8.51
C ALA A 232 -6.44 -28.95 9.47
N LYS A 233 -5.18 -28.53 9.31
CA LYS A 233 -4.57 -27.41 10.07
C LYS A 233 -5.24 -26.08 9.75
N GLU A 234 -5.61 -25.83 8.49
CA GLU A 234 -6.35 -24.62 8.11
C GLU A 234 -7.81 -24.67 8.58
N GLU A 235 -8.49 -25.82 8.47
CA GLU A 235 -9.82 -26.02 9.07
C GLU A 235 -9.82 -25.73 10.56
N LEU A 236 -8.79 -26.18 11.30
CA LEU A 236 -8.65 -25.87 12.73
C LEU A 236 -8.55 -24.35 12.99
N ARG A 237 -7.84 -23.61 12.13
CA ARG A 237 -7.71 -22.14 12.24
C ARG A 237 -9.03 -21.43 11.96
N ALA A 238 -9.71 -21.82 10.88
CA ALA A 238 -10.99 -21.25 10.49
C ALA A 238 -12.07 -21.53 11.53
N GLU A 239 -12.12 -22.75 12.08
CA GLU A 239 -13.06 -23.11 13.16
C GLU A 239 -12.87 -22.29 14.42
N ILE A 240 -11.62 -22.18 14.90
CA ILE A 240 -11.32 -21.37 16.09
C ILE A 240 -11.64 -19.90 15.81
N ALA A 241 -11.34 -19.39 14.61
CA ALA A 241 -11.64 -18.01 14.23
C ALA A 241 -13.16 -17.76 14.16
N SER A 242 -13.92 -18.70 13.60
CA SER A 242 -15.37 -18.65 13.52
C SER A 242 -15.99 -18.59 14.91
N MET A 243 -15.53 -19.43 15.85
CA MET A 243 -15.95 -19.37 17.26
C MET A 243 -15.62 -18.02 17.91
N LEU A 244 -14.40 -17.49 17.70
CA LEU A 244 -13.98 -16.20 18.26
C LEU A 244 -14.81 -15.03 17.70
N LEU A 245 -15.03 -15.01 16.39
CA LEU A 245 -15.85 -14.00 15.71
C LEU A 245 -17.31 -14.09 16.18
N SER A 246 -17.86 -15.30 16.22
CA SER A 246 -19.24 -15.53 16.65
C SER A 246 -19.48 -15.10 18.10
N GLY A 247 -18.52 -15.38 18.99
CA GLY A 247 -18.56 -14.94 20.39
C GLY A 247 -18.44 -13.42 20.56
N GLU A 248 -17.65 -12.74 19.72
CA GLU A 248 -17.55 -11.27 19.73
C GLU A 248 -18.81 -10.59 19.18
N LEU A 249 -19.46 -11.21 18.19
CA LEU A 249 -20.66 -10.67 17.54
C LEU A 249 -21.94 -11.00 18.31
N GLY A 250 -21.97 -12.12 19.03
CA GLY A 250 -23.14 -12.61 19.77
C GLY A 250 -24.10 -13.45 18.93
N ILE A 251 -23.65 -13.98 17.79
CA ILE A 251 -24.49 -14.72 16.83
C ILE A 251 -24.60 -16.22 17.11
N GLY A 252 -23.90 -16.75 18.13
CA GLY A 252 -23.85 -18.19 18.39
C GLY A 252 -22.95 -18.96 17.41
N HIS A 253 -22.60 -20.20 17.73
CA HIS A 253 -21.67 -21.03 16.95
C HIS A 253 -22.20 -22.46 16.86
N ASP A 254 -22.26 -23.02 15.65
CA ASP A 254 -22.72 -24.40 15.39
C ASP A 254 -21.64 -25.20 14.65
N PRO A 255 -20.88 -26.07 15.32
CA PRO A 255 -19.80 -26.84 14.72
C PRO A 255 -20.28 -28.11 14.00
N GLY A 256 -21.59 -28.35 13.89
CA GLY A 256 -22.17 -29.61 13.43
C GLY A 256 -21.70 -30.11 12.05
N GLN A 257 -21.19 -29.23 11.17
CA GLN A 257 -20.69 -29.59 9.84
C GLN A 257 -19.21 -30.02 9.83
N HIS A 258 -18.45 -29.79 10.91
CA HIS A 258 -16.98 -29.89 10.90
C HIS A 258 -16.43 -31.06 11.74
N VAL A 259 -17.31 -31.94 12.23
CA VAL A 259 -16.96 -33.17 12.96
C VAL A 259 -16.07 -34.11 12.12
N ALA A 260 -16.16 -34.03 10.79
CA ALA A 260 -15.38 -34.84 9.86
C ALA A 260 -13.85 -34.68 10.04
N TYR A 261 -13.38 -33.51 10.50
CA TYR A 261 -11.95 -33.22 10.62
C TYR A 261 -11.36 -33.51 12.01
N VAL A 262 -12.19 -33.87 12.98
CA VAL A 262 -11.78 -34.05 14.39
C VAL A 262 -10.66 -35.07 14.54
N ASN A 263 -10.72 -36.18 13.79
CA ASN A 263 -9.66 -37.19 13.81
C ASN A 263 -8.34 -36.64 13.25
N SER A 264 -8.39 -35.84 12.19
CA SER A 264 -7.22 -35.19 11.59
C SER A 264 -6.62 -34.13 12.52
N TRP A 265 -7.46 -33.36 13.23
CA TRP A 265 -6.99 -32.43 14.26
C TRP A 265 -6.32 -33.15 15.43
N ILE A 266 -6.94 -34.22 15.95
CA ILE A 266 -6.36 -35.03 17.02
C ILE A 266 -4.98 -35.54 16.59
N LYS A 267 -4.86 -36.07 15.38
CA LYS A 267 -3.59 -36.56 14.83
C LYS A 267 -2.55 -35.43 14.75
N ALA A 268 -2.89 -34.30 14.14
CA ALA A 268 -1.98 -33.16 14.01
C ALA A 268 -1.48 -32.64 15.38
N LEU A 269 -2.35 -32.59 16.38
CA LEU A 269 -1.99 -32.16 17.74
C LEU A 269 -1.19 -33.21 18.52
N GLN A 270 -1.35 -34.49 18.21
CA GLN A 270 -0.54 -35.57 18.77
C GLN A 270 0.88 -35.57 18.19
N GLU A 271 1.02 -35.27 16.90
CA GLU A 271 2.30 -35.19 16.20
C GLU A 271 3.05 -33.89 16.54
N ASP A 272 2.35 -32.75 16.61
CA ASP A 272 2.91 -31.47 17.04
C ASP A 272 1.99 -30.76 18.05
N PRO A 273 2.24 -30.96 19.37
CA PRO A 273 1.50 -30.28 20.43
C PRO A 273 1.58 -28.75 20.40
N THR A 274 2.54 -28.16 19.68
CA THR A 274 2.65 -26.69 19.54
C THR A 274 1.76 -26.13 18.44
N GLU A 275 1.19 -26.98 17.57
CA GLU A 275 0.31 -26.55 16.48
C GLU A 275 -0.93 -25.83 16.99
N ILE A 276 -1.51 -26.23 18.13
CA ILE A 276 -2.66 -25.54 18.72
C ILE A 276 -2.35 -24.10 19.11
N PHE A 277 -1.08 -23.79 19.47
CA PHE A 277 -0.67 -22.43 19.78
C PHE A 277 -0.60 -21.57 18.52
N ARG A 278 -0.12 -22.15 17.41
CA ARG A 278 -0.08 -21.47 16.11
C ARG A 278 -1.48 -21.27 15.57
N ALA A 279 -2.32 -22.29 15.61
CA ALA A 279 -3.71 -22.22 15.18
C ALA A 279 -4.50 -21.16 15.97
N ALA A 280 -4.35 -21.13 17.30
CA ALA A 280 -4.98 -20.11 18.13
C ALA A 280 -4.44 -18.69 17.86
N ALA A 281 -3.15 -18.54 17.56
CA ALA A 281 -2.56 -17.25 17.22
C ALA A 281 -3.03 -16.76 15.83
N ASP A 282 -3.14 -17.65 14.85
CA ASP A 282 -3.64 -17.31 13.52
C ASP A 282 -5.14 -17.00 13.55
N ALA A 283 -5.94 -17.74 14.33
CA ALA A 283 -7.36 -17.45 14.53
C ALA A 283 -7.61 -16.05 15.11
N GLU A 284 -6.77 -15.60 16.06
CA GLU A 284 -6.82 -14.22 16.57
C GLU A 284 -6.48 -13.18 15.49
N LYS A 285 -5.52 -13.47 14.59
CA LYS A 285 -5.22 -12.59 13.45
C LYS A 285 -6.39 -12.52 12.47
N ILE A 286 -7.06 -13.64 12.20
CA ILE A 286 -8.26 -13.71 11.36
C ILE A 286 -9.34 -12.80 11.96
N GLN A 287 -9.62 -12.96 13.26
CA GLN A 287 -10.59 -12.14 13.95
C GLN A 287 -10.24 -10.65 13.87
N ASP A 288 -8.99 -10.27 14.20
CA ASP A 288 -8.53 -8.88 14.16
C ASP A 288 -8.65 -8.28 12.76
N TYR A 289 -8.29 -9.05 11.72
CA TYR A 289 -8.41 -8.63 10.33
C TYR A 289 -9.86 -8.39 9.92
N VAL A 290 -10.75 -9.36 10.18
CA VAL A 290 -12.17 -9.29 9.79
C VAL A 290 -12.87 -8.11 10.48
N LEU A 291 -12.63 -7.90 11.77
CA LEU A 291 -13.26 -6.79 12.51
C LEU A 291 -12.77 -5.42 12.02
N ALA A 292 -11.50 -5.30 11.59
CA ALA A 292 -10.93 -4.07 11.08
C ALA A 292 -11.57 -3.58 9.77
N LEU A 293 -12.08 -4.48 8.93
CA LEU A 293 -12.75 -4.14 7.66
C LEU A 293 -13.96 -3.24 7.89
N SER A 294 -14.78 -3.56 8.89
CA SER A 294 -15.95 -2.75 9.26
C SER A 294 -15.58 -1.36 9.78
N GLN A 295 -14.40 -1.21 10.40
CA GLN A 295 -13.93 0.07 10.91
C GLN A 295 -13.43 0.97 9.78
N GLN A 296 -12.71 0.41 8.80
CA GLN A 296 -12.25 1.15 7.63
C GLN A 296 -13.41 1.67 6.77
N GLN A 297 -14.45 0.86 6.56
CA GLN A 297 -15.62 1.30 5.79
C GLN A 297 -16.36 2.46 6.45
N LYS A 298 -16.47 2.46 7.80
CA LYS A 298 -17.05 3.58 8.56
C LYS A 298 -16.26 4.87 8.37
N MET A 299 -14.92 4.79 8.34
CA MET A 299 -14.08 5.96 8.10
C MET A 299 -14.28 6.54 6.70
N VAL A 300 -14.42 5.70 5.66
CA VAL A 300 -14.70 6.16 4.29
C VAL A 300 -16.05 6.87 4.20
N GLN A 301 -17.10 6.28 4.80
CA GLN A 301 -18.42 6.90 4.85
C GLN A 301 -18.43 8.24 5.62
N GLU A 302 -17.60 8.36 6.67
CA GLU A 302 -17.44 9.62 7.41
C GLU A 302 -16.76 10.71 6.57
N VAL A 303 -15.82 10.34 5.69
CA VAL A 303 -15.17 11.26 4.73
C VAL A 303 -16.16 11.75 3.68
N ASP A 304 -16.92 10.85 3.05
CA ASP A 304 -17.95 11.20 2.05
C ASP A 304 -19.04 12.11 2.65
N ALA A 305 -19.42 11.86 3.90
CA ALA A 305 -20.36 12.72 4.63
C ALA A 305 -19.77 14.11 4.92
N GLN A 306 -18.47 14.20 5.23
CA GLN A 306 -17.79 15.49 5.42
C GLN A 306 -17.69 16.29 4.12
N GLU A 307 -17.46 15.64 2.98
CA GLU A 307 -17.46 16.28 1.67
C GLU A 307 -18.85 16.83 1.31
N THR A 308 -19.90 16.07 1.59
CA THR A 308 -21.29 16.51 1.41
C THR A 308 -21.60 17.75 2.27
N ILE A 309 -21.15 17.76 3.53
CA ILE A 309 -21.32 18.92 4.43
C ILE A 309 -20.55 20.14 3.93
N LYS A 310 -19.32 19.97 3.42
CA LYS A 310 -18.54 21.07 2.82
C LYS A 310 -19.26 21.67 1.61
N MET A 311 -19.82 20.84 0.74
CA MET A 311 -20.57 21.30 -0.44
C MET A 311 -21.83 22.11 -0.07
N ASP A 312 -22.55 21.71 0.97
CA ASP A 312 -23.71 22.46 1.45
C ASP A 312 -23.30 23.80 2.09
N GLN A 313 -22.16 23.86 2.78
CA GLN A 313 -21.61 25.11 3.31
C GLN A 313 -21.21 26.09 2.20
N ILE A 314 -20.58 25.60 1.12
CA ILE A 314 -20.21 26.44 -0.04
C ILE A 314 -21.46 27.05 -0.68
N LYS A 315 -22.54 26.27 -0.86
CA LYS A 315 -23.82 26.77 -1.39
C LYS A 315 -24.42 27.86 -0.51
N GLN A 316 -24.38 27.68 0.81
CA GLN A 316 -24.88 28.67 1.76
C GLN A 316 -24.06 29.97 1.76
N ASN A 317 -22.73 29.87 1.66
CA ASN A 317 -21.84 31.02 1.59
C ASN A 317 -22.07 31.83 0.30
N ASN A 318 -22.20 31.15 -0.85
CA ASN A 318 -22.52 31.81 -2.12
C ASN A 318 -23.89 32.49 -2.09
N ALA A 319 -24.92 31.85 -1.52
CA ALA A 319 -26.23 32.45 -1.37
C ALA A 319 -26.20 33.71 -0.48
N THR A 320 -25.41 33.68 0.59
CA THR A 320 -25.23 34.83 1.50
C THR A 320 -24.48 35.97 0.81
N TYR A 321 -23.43 35.67 0.06
CA TYR A 321 -22.68 36.65 -0.73
C TYR A 321 -23.59 37.37 -1.74
N LEU A 322 -24.37 36.62 -2.52
CA LEU A 322 -25.28 37.18 -3.53
C LEU A 322 -26.39 38.05 -2.92
N GLN A 323 -26.88 37.70 -1.72
CA GLN A 323 -27.89 38.49 -1.01
C GLN A 323 -27.39 39.87 -0.55
N ASN A 324 -26.07 40.04 -0.39
CA ASN A 324 -25.46 41.27 0.09
C ASN A 324 -25.06 42.24 -1.03
N LEU A 325 -25.27 41.87 -2.30
CA LEU A 325 -24.96 42.69 -3.47
C LEU A 325 -26.20 43.42 -4.01
N SER A 326 -26.00 44.50 -4.77
CA SER A 326 -27.10 45.13 -5.52
C SER A 326 -27.66 44.15 -6.57
N PRO A 327 -28.93 44.27 -7.00
CA PRO A 327 -29.55 43.30 -7.91
C PRO A 327 -28.79 43.07 -9.22
N ASP A 328 -28.23 44.14 -9.82
CA ASP A 328 -27.46 44.06 -11.05
C ASP A 328 -26.11 43.35 -10.83
N LEU A 329 -25.44 43.65 -9.71
CA LEU A 329 -24.16 43.05 -9.35
C LEU A 329 -24.31 41.60 -8.87
N ALA A 330 -25.41 41.27 -8.21
CA ALA A 330 -25.77 39.90 -7.82
C ALA A 330 -26.04 39.01 -9.05
N THR A 331 -26.64 39.58 -10.10
CA THR A 331 -26.86 38.86 -11.37
C THR A 331 -25.53 38.55 -12.06
N LEU A 332 -24.63 39.54 -12.11
CA LEU A 332 -23.28 39.36 -12.66
C LEU A 332 -22.46 38.35 -11.84
N ALA A 333 -22.46 38.47 -10.51
CA ALA A 333 -21.78 37.55 -9.61
C ALA A 333 -22.32 36.11 -9.73
N SER A 334 -23.64 35.94 -9.88
CA SER A 334 -24.23 34.62 -10.10
C SER A 334 -23.77 33.99 -11.42
N HIS A 335 -23.64 34.81 -12.47
CA HIS A 335 -23.12 34.37 -13.75
C HIS A 335 -21.63 33.97 -13.65
N ASN A 336 -20.82 34.78 -12.97
CA ASN A 336 -19.40 34.50 -12.73
C ASN A 336 -19.19 33.21 -11.94
N ILE A 337 -19.96 33.00 -10.86
CA ILE A 337 -19.90 31.77 -10.05
C ILE A 337 -20.24 30.55 -10.91
N LYS A 338 -21.27 30.65 -11.75
CA LYS A 338 -21.66 29.56 -12.66
C LYS A 338 -20.54 29.24 -13.64
N LEU A 339 -20.02 30.25 -14.33
CA LEU A 339 -18.98 30.06 -15.34
C LEU A 339 -17.67 29.54 -14.75
N LEU A 340 -17.29 29.99 -13.55
CA LEU A 340 -16.14 29.46 -12.83
C LEU A 340 -16.33 27.98 -12.46
N ASN A 341 -17.52 27.59 -11.98
CA ASN A 341 -17.83 26.18 -11.68
C ASN A 341 -17.82 25.31 -12.95
N ASP A 342 -18.39 25.81 -14.05
CA ASP A 342 -18.40 25.09 -15.32
C ASP A 342 -16.96 24.86 -15.85
N LEU A 343 -16.06 25.83 -15.62
CA LEU A 343 -14.65 25.74 -16.04
C LEU A 343 -13.78 24.85 -15.13
N THR A 344 -14.23 24.52 -13.92
CA THR A 344 -13.51 23.68 -12.95
C THR A 344 -14.10 22.29 -12.75
N LEU A 345 -15.32 22.04 -13.21
CA LEU A 345 -16.07 20.80 -12.97
C LEU A 345 -15.31 19.53 -13.38
N ASP A 346 -14.62 19.58 -14.52
CA ASP A 346 -13.90 18.44 -15.09
C ASP A 346 -12.44 18.32 -14.59
N MET A 347 -12.00 19.22 -13.70
CA MET A 347 -10.65 19.19 -13.14
C MET A 347 -10.53 18.22 -11.95
N PRO A 348 -9.35 17.62 -11.69
CA PRO A 348 -9.11 16.82 -10.49
C PRO A 348 -9.43 17.60 -9.20
N ILE A 349 -9.97 16.92 -8.18
CA ILE A 349 -10.32 17.53 -6.87
C ILE A 349 -9.14 18.30 -6.27
N LYS A 350 -7.93 17.74 -6.40
CA LYS A 350 -6.69 18.39 -5.95
C LYS A 350 -6.48 19.78 -6.57
N ASP A 351 -6.81 19.94 -7.84
CA ASP A 351 -6.62 21.20 -8.56
C ASP A 351 -7.73 22.20 -8.24
N GLN A 352 -8.96 21.72 -8.01
CA GLN A 352 -10.07 22.56 -7.51
C GLN A 352 -9.76 23.14 -6.12
N ASP A 353 -9.20 22.31 -5.23
CA ASP A 353 -8.74 22.72 -3.90
C ASP A 353 -7.57 23.72 -4.00
N ALA A 354 -6.61 23.47 -4.90
CA ALA A 354 -5.50 24.38 -5.14
C ALA A 354 -5.97 25.74 -5.67
N ILE A 355 -6.93 25.77 -6.61
CA ILE A 355 -7.54 27.01 -7.10
C ILE A 355 -8.11 27.84 -5.96
N THR A 356 -8.90 27.18 -5.09
CA THR A 356 -9.61 27.86 -3.99
C THR A 356 -8.63 28.41 -2.95
N LEU A 357 -7.70 27.57 -2.47
CA LEU A 357 -6.81 27.92 -1.36
C LEU A 357 -5.76 28.96 -1.77
N VAL A 358 -5.18 28.83 -2.98
CA VAL A 358 -4.20 29.80 -3.46
C VAL A 358 -4.86 31.12 -3.83
N ALA A 359 -6.08 31.10 -4.39
CA ALA A 359 -6.83 32.32 -4.66
C ALA A 359 -7.23 33.07 -3.38
N ASP A 360 -7.62 32.36 -2.32
CA ASP A 360 -7.91 32.99 -1.03
C ASP A 360 -6.65 33.57 -0.39
N ALA A 361 -5.53 32.85 -0.40
CA ALA A 361 -4.25 33.40 0.04
C ALA A 361 -3.87 34.66 -0.75
N LEU A 362 -4.07 34.66 -2.07
CA LEU A 362 -3.82 35.83 -2.92
C LEU A 362 -4.76 37.01 -2.57
N LYS A 363 -6.03 36.76 -2.22
CA LYS A 363 -6.96 37.80 -1.72
C LYS A 363 -6.53 38.39 -0.39
N PHE A 364 -5.99 37.57 0.51
CA PHE A 364 -5.47 38.00 1.80
C PHE A 364 -4.19 38.81 1.63
N LEU A 365 -3.27 38.37 0.77
CA LEU A 365 -2.05 39.12 0.44
C LEU A 365 -2.40 40.51 -0.10
N ARG A 366 -3.25 40.59 -1.13
CA ARG A 366 -3.74 41.86 -1.70
C ARG A 366 -4.54 42.72 -0.70
N GLY A 367 -5.03 42.11 0.39
CA GLY A 367 -5.75 42.76 1.47
C GLY A 367 -4.91 43.08 2.71
N GLY A 368 -3.60 42.76 2.71
CA GLY A 368 -2.70 42.92 3.86
C GLY A 368 -2.95 41.95 5.02
N GLY A 369 -3.65 40.83 4.79
CA GLY A 369 -4.00 39.83 5.80
C GLY A 369 -2.93 38.76 6.05
N ILE A 370 -2.02 38.57 5.10
CA ILE A 370 -0.84 37.68 5.19
C ILE A 370 0.35 38.37 4.52
N ASP A 371 1.57 37.98 4.86
CA ASP A 371 2.79 38.53 4.23
C ASP A 371 3.22 37.75 2.96
N ASN A 372 4.19 38.30 2.23
CA ASN A 372 4.67 37.73 0.96
C ASN A 372 5.22 36.30 1.13
N LEU A 373 5.92 36.02 2.24
CA LEU A 373 6.52 34.72 2.51
C LEU A 373 5.46 33.67 2.82
N GLU A 374 4.41 34.06 3.54
CA GLU A 374 3.27 33.21 3.85
C GLU A 374 2.47 32.85 2.59
N PHE A 375 2.25 33.80 1.67
CA PHE A 375 1.63 33.51 0.37
C PHE A 375 2.48 32.57 -0.49
N GLU A 376 3.78 32.84 -0.62
CA GLU A 376 4.68 32.00 -1.41
C GLU A 376 4.71 30.55 -0.88
N ALA A 377 4.72 30.37 0.45
CA ALA A 377 4.66 29.04 1.08
C ALA A 377 3.36 28.30 0.77
N VAL A 378 2.21 28.98 0.79
CA VAL A 378 0.92 28.37 0.42
C VAL A 378 0.91 27.95 -1.05
N SER A 379 1.44 28.78 -1.94
CA SER A 379 1.52 28.44 -3.37
C SER A 379 2.45 27.23 -3.63
N GLU A 380 3.60 27.17 -2.94
CA GLU A 380 4.54 26.04 -3.02
C GLU A 380 3.93 24.74 -2.49
N GLU A 381 3.21 24.80 -1.37
CA GLU A 381 2.54 23.64 -0.79
C GLU A 381 1.45 23.07 -1.72
N LYS A 382 0.64 23.95 -2.35
CA LYS A 382 -0.53 23.53 -3.12
C LYS A 382 -0.24 23.25 -4.59
N LEU A 383 0.71 23.96 -5.19
CA LEU A 383 1.04 23.84 -6.63
C LEU A 383 2.38 23.15 -6.89
N GLY A 384 3.23 22.99 -5.87
CA GLY A 384 4.58 22.44 -6.00
C GLY A 384 5.62 23.43 -6.53
N PHE A 385 5.27 24.71 -6.68
CA PHE A 385 6.18 25.81 -7.05
C PHE A 385 5.64 27.14 -6.49
N ARG A 386 6.52 28.13 -6.34
CA ARG A 386 6.16 29.44 -5.78
C ARG A 386 5.57 30.38 -6.83
N ILE A 387 4.49 31.04 -6.47
CA ILE A 387 3.96 32.20 -7.20
C ILE A 387 4.57 33.47 -6.56
N PRO A 388 5.20 34.37 -7.33
CA PRO A 388 5.71 35.63 -6.81
C PRO A 388 4.58 36.48 -6.20
N ALA A 389 4.81 37.04 -5.02
CA ALA A 389 3.82 37.84 -4.30
C ALA A 389 3.35 39.10 -5.08
N ASP A 390 4.18 39.60 -6.00
CA ASP A 390 3.91 40.74 -6.88
C ASP A 390 3.52 40.32 -8.31
N TRP A 391 3.00 39.11 -8.49
CA TRP A 391 2.47 38.65 -9.77
C TRP A 391 1.20 39.43 -10.17
N ASN A 392 1.22 39.99 -11.38
CA ASN A 392 0.16 40.86 -11.87
C ASN A 392 -0.94 40.14 -12.70
N GLY A 393 -0.87 38.81 -12.80
CA GLY A 393 -1.81 37.99 -13.57
C GLY A 393 -1.38 37.66 -15.00
N GLN A 394 -0.35 38.32 -15.56
CA GLN A 394 0.15 38.02 -16.90
C GLN A 394 1.08 36.81 -16.89
N LEU A 395 0.91 35.95 -17.90
CA LEU A 395 1.64 34.70 -18.08
C LEU A 395 2.17 34.64 -19.51
N GLN A 396 3.37 34.10 -19.66
CA GLN A 396 3.95 33.82 -20.97
C GLN A 396 4.47 32.38 -21.03
N ILE A 397 4.16 31.71 -22.13
CA ILE A 397 4.73 30.42 -22.48
C ILE A 397 5.84 30.68 -23.50
N GLN A 398 7.05 30.18 -23.22
CA GLN A 398 8.18 30.28 -24.14
C GLN A 398 8.71 28.88 -24.45
N GLY A 399 8.91 28.59 -25.73
CA GLY A 399 9.65 27.40 -26.15
C GLY A 399 11.15 27.67 -26.06
N ASN A 400 11.90 26.79 -25.39
CA ASN A 400 13.30 27.01 -25.08
C ASN A 400 14.18 25.85 -25.54
N VAL A 401 15.44 26.16 -25.81
CA VAL A 401 16.51 25.19 -26.10
C VAL A 401 17.74 25.52 -25.26
N ILE A 402 18.49 24.50 -24.86
CA ILE A 402 19.75 24.67 -24.15
C ILE A 402 20.88 24.81 -25.18
N GLN A 403 21.67 25.87 -25.04
CA GLN A 403 22.84 26.13 -25.87
C GLN A 403 24.09 26.16 -24.99
N THR A 404 25.06 25.31 -25.34
CA THR A 404 26.41 25.34 -24.76
C THR A 404 27.30 26.28 -25.57
N ASP A 405 27.94 27.24 -24.91
CA ASP A 405 28.91 28.13 -25.55
C ASP A 405 30.28 27.47 -25.77
N GLU A 406 31.21 28.19 -26.43
CA GLU A 406 32.57 27.69 -26.74
C GLU A 406 33.41 27.37 -25.49
N ASN A 407 32.99 27.83 -24.30
CA ASN A 407 33.64 27.56 -23.02
C ASN A 407 32.94 26.44 -22.22
N GLY A 408 31.90 25.80 -22.76
CA GLY A 408 31.16 24.75 -22.09
C GLY A 408 30.05 25.24 -21.15
N ILE A 409 29.68 26.54 -21.20
CA ILE A 409 28.63 27.11 -20.35
C ILE A 409 27.28 26.96 -21.06
N GLU A 410 26.35 26.25 -20.41
CA GLU A 410 24.98 26.10 -20.89
C GLU A 410 24.13 27.33 -20.56
N SER A 411 23.39 27.81 -21.55
CA SER A 411 22.45 28.91 -21.44
C SER A 411 21.13 28.55 -22.10
N ILE A 412 20.02 28.97 -21.48
CA ILE A 412 18.68 28.77 -22.02
C ILE A 412 18.40 29.90 -23.01
N VAL A 413 18.09 29.54 -24.26
CA VAL A 413 17.76 30.50 -25.31
C VAL A 413 16.42 30.18 -25.96
N SER A 414 15.75 31.21 -26.47
CA SER A 414 14.45 31.08 -27.15
C SER A 414 14.59 30.21 -28.41
N ALA A 415 13.80 29.14 -28.51
CA ALA A 415 13.81 28.24 -29.64
C ALA A 415 13.51 28.97 -30.96
N ASP A 416 12.56 29.92 -30.92
CA ASP A 416 12.17 30.77 -32.05
C ASP A 416 13.33 31.66 -32.54
N SER A 417 14.12 32.21 -31.62
CA SER A 417 15.26 33.07 -31.98
C SER A 417 16.38 32.29 -32.69
N MET A 418 16.42 30.98 -32.47
CA MET A 418 17.37 30.05 -33.07
C MET A 418 16.78 29.30 -34.26
N ASN A 419 15.50 29.54 -34.60
CA ASN A 419 14.73 28.82 -35.60
C ASN A 419 14.81 27.29 -35.42
N ARG A 420 14.68 26.83 -34.16
CA ARG A 420 14.71 25.42 -33.76
C ARG A 420 13.40 25.04 -33.06
N GLU A 421 13.09 23.75 -33.08
CA GLU A 421 11.99 23.20 -32.28
C GLU A 421 12.32 23.31 -30.78
N PRO A 422 11.36 23.71 -29.92
CA PRO A 422 11.56 23.77 -28.47
C PRO A 422 11.90 22.40 -27.86
N GLN A 423 12.88 22.36 -26.96
CA GLN A 423 13.22 21.17 -26.16
C GLN A 423 12.31 21.05 -24.94
N PHE A 424 11.91 22.18 -24.37
CA PHE A 424 10.98 22.28 -23.25
C PHE A 424 10.26 23.63 -23.28
N TRP A 425 9.21 23.76 -22.48
CA TRP A 425 8.36 24.94 -22.43
C TRP A 425 8.44 25.58 -21.05
N GLY A 426 8.96 26.80 -21.01
CA GLY A 426 9.03 27.59 -19.79
C GLY A 426 7.76 28.40 -19.60
N VAL A 427 7.22 28.38 -18.38
CA VAL A 427 6.18 29.31 -17.95
C VAL A 427 6.82 30.42 -17.15
N THR A 428 6.60 31.67 -17.58
CA THR A 428 7.03 32.87 -16.87
C THR A 428 5.84 33.70 -16.43
N MET A 429 5.99 34.35 -15.27
CA MET A 429 5.01 35.23 -14.65
C MET A 429 5.51 36.67 -14.68
N GLN A 430 4.65 37.61 -15.06
CA GLN A 430 5.02 39.02 -15.00
C GLN A 430 4.77 39.60 -13.60
N ARG A 431 5.78 40.29 -13.07
CA ARG A 431 5.72 41.01 -11.81
C ARG A 431 5.21 42.44 -12.03
N ASP A 432 4.83 43.14 -10.97
CA ASP A 432 4.34 44.52 -11.02
C ASP A 432 5.36 45.51 -11.63
N ASP A 433 6.66 45.21 -11.54
CA ASP A 433 7.73 45.99 -12.15
C ASP A 433 7.94 45.70 -13.65
N GLN A 434 7.01 44.95 -14.27
CA GLN A 434 7.01 44.50 -15.66
C GLN A 434 8.10 43.47 -16.01
N THR A 435 8.87 42.98 -15.02
CA THR A 435 9.83 41.90 -15.24
C THR A 435 9.14 40.55 -15.29
N PHE A 436 9.67 39.62 -16.08
CA PHE A 436 9.19 38.24 -16.14
C PHE A 436 10.08 37.34 -15.30
N GLN A 437 9.46 36.57 -14.41
CA GLN A 437 10.11 35.59 -13.56
C GLN A 437 9.77 34.18 -14.05
N TRP A 438 10.80 33.35 -14.15
CA TRP A 438 10.64 31.93 -14.46
C TRP A 438 10.05 31.16 -13.29
N VAL A 439 9.00 30.37 -13.54
CA VAL A 439 8.29 29.65 -12.46
C VAL A 439 8.28 28.13 -12.61
N LYS A 440 8.17 27.60 -13.84
CA LYS A 440 8.13 26.15 -14.04
C LYS A 440 8.49 25.74 -15.47
N ASP A 441 9.23 24.64 -15.58
CA ASP A 441 9.51 23.93 -16.82
C ASP A 441 8.42 22.89 -17.09
N CYS A 442 7.98 22.80 -18.33
CA CYS A 442 7.01 21.83 -18.82
C CYS A 442 7.61 21.04 -19.98
N GLU A 443 7.35 19.74 -20.03
CA GLU A 443 7.88 18.84 -21.06
C GLU A 443 7.14 19.02 -22.39
N SER A 444 5.91 19.56 -22.35
CA SER A 444 5.10 19.80 -23.54
C SER A 444 4.41 21.16 -23.51
N LYS A 445 4.09 21.68 -24.72
CA LYS A 445 3.29 22.89 -24.88
C LYS A 445 1.90 22.74 -24.23
N GLN A 446 1.33 21.54 -24.29
CA GLN A 446 0.03 21.25 -23.70
C GLN A 446 0.09 21.33 -22.17
N GLU A 447 1.12 20.76 -21.55
CA GLU A 447 1.32 20.86 -20.10
C GLU A 447 1.51 22.33 -19.66
N ALA A 448 2.28 23.12 -20.41
CA ALA A 448 2.41 24.56 -20.16
C ALA A 448 1.07 25.29 -20.32
N GLN A 449 0.24 24.88 -21.28
CA GLN A 449 -1.09 25.44 -21.49
C GLN A 449 -2.06 25.07 -20.35
N ASP A 450 -2.01 23.83 -19.85
CA ASP A 450 -2.84 23.37 -18.75
C ASP A 450 -2.44 24.07 -17.44
N LEU A 451 -1.14 24.27 -17.22
CA LEU A 451 -0.61 25.03 -16.10
C LEU A 451 -1.02 26.51 -16.14
N THR A 452 -0.91 27.16 -17.31
CA THR A 452 -1.35 28.56 -17.44
C THR A 452 -2.86 28.71 -17.29
N ASN A 453 -3.64 27.72 -17.73
CA ASN A 453 -5.08 27.65 -17.49
C ASN A 453 -5.43 27.55 -16.00
N LEU A 454 -4.72 26.70 -15.24
CA LEU A 454 -4.87 26.58 -13.78
C LEU A 454 -4.54 27.90 -13.07
N LEU A 455 -3.41 28.52 -13.43
CA LEU A 455 -2.97 29.78 -12.86
C LEU A 455 -3.93 30.93 -13.18
N ALA A 456 -4.44 31.01 -14.41
CA ALA A 456 -5.42 32.02 -14.75
C ALA A 456 -6.74 31.85 -13.99
N LEU A 457 -7.18 30.60 -13.73
CA LEU A 457 -8.33 30.34 -12.86
C LEU A 457 -8.08 30.79 -11.41
N ILE A 458 -6.85 30.67 -10.90
CA ILE A 458 -6.46 31.21 -9.58
C ILE A 458 -6.58 32.74 -9.54
N ASP A 459 -6.03 33.45 -10.54
CA ASP A 459 -6.12 34.92 -10.57
C ASP A 459 -7.58 35.40 -10.67
N VAL A 460 -8.38 34.72 -11.48
CA VAL A 460 -9.81 35.00 -11.62
C VAL A 460 -10.58 34.72 -10.33
N ALA A 461 -10.31 33.59 -9.66
CA ALA A 461 -10.92 33.27 -8.38
C ALA A 461 -10.53 34.28 -7.29
N ALA A 462 -9.33 34.88 -7.39
CA ALA A 462 -8.82 35.93 -6.50
C ALA A 462 -9.41 37.33 -6.78
N GLU A 463 -10.02 37.54 -7.95
CA GLU A 463 -10.58 38.84 -8.35
C GLU A 463 -11.78 39.24 -7.49
N LYS A 464 -11.72 40.45 -6.91
CA LYS A 464 -12.76 40.99 -6.01
C LYS A 464 -13.79 41.82 -6.78
N ASN A 465 -13.41 42.40 -7.91
CA ASN A 465 -14.33 43.18 -8.75
C ASN A 465 -15.08 42.25 -9.71
N GLU A 466 -16.40 42.12 -9.52
CA GLU A 466 -17.23 41.22 -10.34
C GLU A 466 -17.26 41.59 -11.83
N HIS A 467 -17.03 42.85 -12.19
CA HIS A 467 -16.90 43.26 -13.60
C HIS A 467 -15.57 42.81 -14.22
N GLU A 468 -14.48 42.93 -13.47
CA GLU A 468 -13.16 42.46 -13.92
C GLU A 468 -13.10 40.93 -13.95
N LYS A 469 -13.70 40.28 -12.95
CA LYS A 469 -13.87 38.82 -12.91
C LYS A 469 -14.65 38.31 -14.12
N ALA A 470 -15.73 38.99 -14.50
CA ALA A 470 -16.51 38.64 -15.69
C ALA A 470 -15.69 38.78 -16.98
N ALA A 471 -14.90 39.85 -17.11
CA ALA A 471 -14.03 40.06 -18.27
C ALA A 471 -12.95 38.97 -18.38
N LYS A 472 -12.27 38.65 -17.27
CA LYS A 472 -11.25 37.59 -17.24
C LYS A 472 -11.85 36.20 -17.49
N LEU A 473 -13.02 35.88 -16.94
CA LEU A 473 -13.73 34.62 -17.21
C LEU A 473 -14.14 34.48 -18.67
N ALA A 474 -14.64 35.55 -19.30
CA ALA A 474 -15.02 35.54 -20.71
C ALA A 474 -13.79 35.25 -21.61
N GLN A 475 -12.66 35.89 -21.31
CA GLN A 475 -11.40 35.66 -22.05
C GLN A 475 -10.90 34.21 -21.90
N LEU A 476 -11.00 33.62 -20.70
CA LEU A 476 -10.63 32.22 -20.48
C LEU A 476 -11.57 31.23 -21.18
N HIS A 477 -12.86 31.52 -21.19
CA HIS A 477 -13.85 30.69 -21.86
C HIS A 477 -13.68 30.74 -23.39
N GLU A 478 -13.42 31.92 -23.95
CA GLU A 478 -13.16 32.11 -25.39
C GLU A 478 -11.87 31.39 -25.84
N ASN A 479 -10.80 31.43 -25.04
CA ASN A 479 -9.56 30.71 -25.31
C ASN A 479 -9.68 29.18 -25.26
N ARG A 480 -10.74 28.64 -24.63
CA ARG A 480 -11.00 27.19 -24.52
C ARG A 480 -11.94 26.63 -25.60
N ILE A 481 -12.64 27.48 -26.34
CA ILE A 481 -13.50 27.06 -27.46
C ILE A 481 -12.66 27.04 -28.74
N PRO A 482 -12.53 25.91 -29.46
CA PRO A 482 -11.88 25.89 -30.77
C PRO A 482 -12.63 26.82 -31.74
N ASN A 483 -11.91 27.60 -32.55
CA ASN A 483 -12.47 28.43 -33.63
C ASN A 483 -13.33 27.59 -34.59
N ASP A 484 -14.60 27.38 -34.26
CA ASP A 484 -15.62 26.82 -35.14
C ASP A 484 -16.45 27.98 -35.67
N THR A 485 -16.13 28.39 -36.90
CA THR A 485 -16.86 29.38 -37.68
C THR A 485 -18.17 28.77 -38.15
N LEU A 486 -19.19 28.66 -37.28
CA LEU A 486 -20.62 28.53 -37.61
C LEU A 486 -21.43 28.37 -36.31
N SER A 487 -21.95 29.47 -35.77
CA SER A 487 -23.19 29.57 -34.96
C SER A 487 -23.14 30.74 -33.97
N ALA A 488 -23.13 31.98 -34.49
CA ALA A 488 -23.33 33.18 -33.67
C ALA A 488 -24.75 33.76 -33.82
N GLU A 489 -25.57 33.28 -34.75
CA GLU A 489 -26.90 33.84 -35.03
C GLU A 489 -28.08 32.96 -34.58
N GLU A 490 -27.89 31.66 -34.31
CA GLU A 490 -28.99 30.78 -33.88
C GLU A 490 -29.17 30.71 -32.35
N ALA A 491 -28.12 31.00 -31.55
CA ALA A 491 -28.19 30.90 -30.09
C ALA A 491 -28.94 32.08 -29.41
N VAL A 492 -29.07 33.24 -30.08
CA VAL A 492 -29.69 34.44 -29.50
C VAL A 492 -31.23 34.39 -29.58
N SER A 493 -31.81 33.60 -30.48
CA SER A 493 -33.26 33.52 -30.64
C SER A 493 -33.94 32.57 -29.64
N GLY A 494 -33.25 31.49 -29.21
CA GLY A 494 -33.79 30.51 -28.27
C GLY A 494 -33.88 30.98 -26.81
N ALA A 495 -32.98 31.88 -26.39
CA ALA A 495 -32.87 32.34 -24.99
C ALA A 495 -33.99 33.31 -24.56
N LEU A 496 -34.64 33.99 -25.50
CA LEU A 496 -35.72 34.93 -25.19
C LEU A 496 -37.07 34.22 -24.90
N ALA A 497 -37.28 33.01 -25.41
CA ALA A 497 -38.53 32.26 -25.20
C ALA A 497 -38.60 31.57 -23.82
N GLN A 498 -37.47 31.19 -23.23
CA GLN A 498 -37.41 30.53 -21.91
C GLN A 498 -37.50 31.52 -20.74
N ARG A 499 -37.15 32.80 -20.98
CA ARG A 499 -37.12 33.85 -19.96
C ARG A 499 -38.52 34.26 -19.48
N ASP A 500 -39.54 34.21 -20.34
CA ASP A 500 -40.90 34.60 -19.98
C ASP A 500 -41.66 33.50 -19.21
N ALA A 501 -41.32 32.22 -19.42
CA ALA A 501 -41.91 31.10 -18.68
C ALA A 501 -41.41 31.01 -17.23
N GLN A 502 -40.14 31.38 -16.98
CA GLN A 502 -39.50 31.32 -15.66
C GLN A 502 -39.99 32.42 -14.70
N ILE A 503 -40.39 33.59 -15.23
CA ILE A 503 -40.85 34.73 -14.43
C ILE A 503 -42.21 34.44 -13.76
N HIS A 504 -43.08 33.67 -14.41
CA HIS A 504 -44.40 33.34 -13.86
C HIS A 504 -44.37 32.27 -12.75
N GLN A 505 -43.43 31.31 -12.79
CA GLN A 505 -43.28 30.32 -11.72
C GLN A 505 -42.63 30.91 -10.44
N ASN A 506 -41.71 31.86 -10.59
CA ASN A 506 -41.00 32.46 -9.45
C ASN A 506 -41.88 33.39 -8.59
N GLN A 507 -42.96 33.95 -9.14
CA GLN A 507 -43.88 34.81 -8.38
C GLN A 507 -44.83 34.02 -7.45
N GLN A 508 -45.13 32.74 -7.77
CA GLN A 508 -45.93 31.88 -6.89
C GLN A 508 -45.12 31.29 -5.72
N ALA A 509 -43.83 30.98 -5.92
CA ALA A 509 -42.96 30.44 -4.87
C ALA A 509 -42.62 31.48 -3.77
N GLN A 510 -42.56 32.76 -4.11
CA GLN A 510 -42.22 33.84 -3.18
C GLN A 510 -43.34 34.18 -2.16
N GLN A 511 -44.59 33.80 -2.42
CA GLN A 511 -45.69 33.98 -1.45
C GLN A 511 -45.80 32.87 -0.40
N ILE A 512 -45.28 31.66 -0.69
CA ILE A 512 -45.30 30.53 0.24
C ILE A 512 -44.20 30.67 1.32
N ASN A 513 -43.02 31.16 0.93
CA ASN A 513 -41.88 31.31 1.85
C ASN A 513 -42.00 32.47 2.87
N ARG A 514 -42.85 33.47 2.61
CA ARG A 514 -43.10 34.57 3.56
C ARG A 514 -43.97 34.17 4.75
N ARG A 515 -44.62 32.99 4.72
CA ARG A 515 -45.40 32.47 5.84
C ARG A 515 -44.63 31.50 6.76
N ALA A 516 -43.49 30.96 6.31
CA ALA A 516 -42.71 30.00 7.09
C ALA A 516 -41.64 30.64 8.00
N SER A 517 -41.30 31.91 7.79
CA SER A 517 -40.16 32.59 8.44
C SER A 517 -40.52 33.37 9.71
N GLN A 518 -41.69 33.15 10.31
CA GLN A 518 -42.08 33.75 11.60
C GLN A 518 -42.02 32.81 12.81
N GLN A 519 -41.39 31.64 12.72
CA GLN A 519 -41.18 30.77 13.88
C GLN A 519 -39.78 30.13 13.88
N ASN A 520 -38.84 30.75 14.61
CA ASN A 520 -37.88 30.12 15.55
C ASN A 520 -36.59 30.95 15.68
N GLY A 521 -36.30 31.42 16.89
CA GLY A 521 -35.05 32.06 17.29
C GLY A 521 -34.23 31.22 18.28
N ASP A 522 -32.91 31.39 18.18
CA ASP A 522 -31.83 31.35 19.20
C ASP A 522 -31.45 30.06 19.97
N ASN A 523 -30.17 29.61 19.85
CA ASN A 523 -29.32 29.05 20.93
C ASN A 523 -27.88 28.66 20.46
N SER A 524 -26.81 29.21 21.06
CA SER A 524 -25.41 28.73 20.92
C SER A 524 -24.88 28.12 22.24
N ARG A 525 -24.30 26.90 22.20
CA ARG A 525 -23.86 26.12 23.38
C ARG A 525 -22.36 26.32 23.69
N LYS A 526 -21.95 26.30 24.98
CA LYS A 526 -20.54 26.38 25.45
C LYS A 526 -20.01 25.03 25.97
N TYR A 527 -18.86 24.54 25.47
CA TYR A 527 -18.31 23.20 25.72
C TYR A 527 -17.17 23.15 26.78
N LEU A 528 -16.96 21.97 27.38
CA LEU A 528 -16.09 21.69 28.53
C LEU A 528 -15.18 20.46 28.27
N PHE A 529 -13.95 20.49 28.77
CA PHE A 529 -12.99 19.38 28.74
C PHE A 529 -12.96 18.66 30.10
N VAL A 530 -13.82 17.65 30.25
CA VAL A 530 -13.99 16.90 31.51
C VAL A 530 -13.26 15.55 31.42
N PRO A 531 -12.19 15.33 32.22
CA PRO A 531 -11.54 14.02 32.32
C PRO A 531 -12.55 12.94 32.72
N TYR A 532 -12.38 11.73 32.19
CA TYR A 532 -13.35 10.65 32.38
C TYR A 532 -13.61 10.32 33.87
N THR A 533 -12.59 10.46 34.72
CA THR A 533 -12.65 10.25 36.17
C THR A 533 -13.48 11.30 36.91
N GLU A 534 -13.74 12.46 36.30
CA GLU A 534 -14.42 13.61 36.91
C GLU A 534 -15.81 13.88 36.30
N LYS A 535 -16.28 12.99 35.41
CA LYS A 535 -17.55 13.13 34.68
C LYS A 535 -18.77 13.28 35.60
N ASP A 536 -18.78 12.57 36.72
CA ASP A 536 -19.92 12.58 37.64
C ASP A 536 -19.97 13.89 38.46
N LEU A 537 -18.80 14.48 38.73
CA LEU A 537 -18.68 15.80 39.36
C LEU A 537 -19.14 16.91 38.41
N ALA A 538 -18.72 16.87 37.15
CA ALA A 538 -19.17 17.84 36.14
C ALA A 538 -20.68 17.73 35.88
N LYS A 539 -21.24 16.51 35.85
CA LYS A 539 -22.68 16.27 35.69
C LYS A 539 -23.49 16.78 36.89
N ALA A 540 -22.97 16.60 38.11
CA ALA A 540 -23.56 17.15 39.34
C ALA A 540 -23.56 18.69 39.35
N ALA A 541 -22.53 19.31 38.79
CA ALA A 541 -22.44 20.77 38.60
C ALA A 541 -23.29 21.31 37.43
N GLY A 542 -24.06 20.45 36.75
CA GLY A 542 -25.03 20.84 35.73
C GLY A 542 -24.53 20.76 34.28
N ALA A 543 -23.34 20.19 34.03
CA ALA A 543 -22.92 19.88 32.68
C ALA A 543 -23.86 18.86 32.01
N ARG A 544 -24.01 18.98 30.70
CA ARG A 544 -24.83 18.11 29.85
C ARG A 544 -23.97 17.53 28.74
N TRP A 545 -24.26 16.30 28.34
CA TRP A 545 -23.52 15.63 27.29
C TRP A 545 -24.18 15.91 25.94
N ASP A 546 -23.43 16.45 25.00
CA ASP A 546 -23.87 16.56 23.61
C ASP A 546 -23.44 15.30 22.85
N LYS A 547 -24.42 14.45 22.52
CA LYS A 547 -24.16 13.19 21.80
C LYS A 547 -23.66 13.42 20.36
N LYS A 548 -23.98 14.56 19.73
CA LYS A 548 -23.62 14.82 18.32
C LYS A 548 -22.14 15.18 18.18
N VAL A 549 -21.60 15.96 19.12
CA VAL A 549 -20.18 16.37 19.11
C VAL A 549 -19.34 15.69 20.19
N ARG A 550 -19.92 14.73 20.93
CA ARG A 550 -19.27 13.94 21.98
C ARG A 550 -18.49 14.80 22.98
N SER A 551 -19.12 15.87 23.46
CA SER A 551 -18.50 16.80 24.41
C SER A 551 -19.48 17.21 25.50
N TRP A 552 -18.94 17.52 26.68
CA TRP A 552 -19.74 18.11 27.77
C TRP A 552 -19.96 19.58 27.48
N TYR A 553 -21.15 20.10 27.74
CA TYR A 553 -21.50 21.51 27.58
C TYR A 553 -22.23 22.02 28.81
N VAL A 554 -22.19 23.34 29.00
CA VAL A 554 -22.84 24.00 30.12
C VAL A 554 -24.36 23.91 29.94
N GLY A 555 -25.03 23.19 30.84
CA GLY A 555 -26.48 23.07 30.82
C GLY A 555 -27.18 24.40 31.20
N PRO A 556 -28.44 24.60 30.81
CA PRO A 556 -29.17 25.86 31.02
C PRO A 556 -29.43 26.25 32.49
N LYS A 557 -29.10 25.38 33.45
CA LYS A 557 -29.18 25.63 34.91
C LYS A 557 -27.88 25.25 35.64
N ALA A 558 -26.74 25.27 34.94
CA ALA A 558 -25.47 24.80 35.48
C ALA A 558 -24.79 25.84 36.38
N ASP A 559 -24.06 25.36 37.39
CA ASP A 559 -23.21 26.20 38.22
C ASP A 559 -21.87 26.45 37.51
N ILE A 560 -21.75 27.64 36.93
CA ILE A 560 -20.61 28.03 36.10
C ILE A 560 -19.31 28.12 36.92
N GLN A 561 -19.37 28.47 38.21
CA GLN A 561 -18.16 28.59 39.05
C GLN A 561 -17.50 27.23 39.28
N THR A 562 -18.29 26.19 39.51
CA THR A 562 -17.77 24.83 39.72
C THR A 562 -17.19 24.22 38.43
N LEU A 563 -17.73 24.61 37.27
CA LEU A 563 -17.35 24.10 35.95
C LEU A 563 -16.12 24.78 35.33
N GLN A 564 -15.64 25.91 35.88
CA GLN A 564 -14.52 26.67 35.31
C GLN A 564 -13.22 25.87 35.17
N ARG A 565 -12.97 24.90 36.06
CA ARG A 565 -11.75 24.06 36.02
C ARG A 565 -11.64 23.17 34.78
N TRP A 566 -12.79 22.88 34.15
CA TRP A 566 -12.88 22.07 32.93
C TRP A 566 -13.07 22.93 31.69
N LEU A 567 -12.89 24.25 31.79
CA LEU A 567 -12.79 25.08 30.60
C LEU A 567 -11.47 24.78 29.87
N PRO A 568 -11.46 24.75 28.53
CA PRO A 568 -10.27 24.41 27.74
C PRO A 568 -9.03 25.24 28.10
N GLU A 569 -9.23 26.47 28.57
CA GLU A 569 -8.20 27.42 28.98
C GLU A 569 -7.44 27.01 30.26
N ASN A 570 -7.95 26.04 31.04
CA ASN A 570 -7.50 25.76 32.41
C ASN A 570 -6.89 24.35 32.64
N VAL A 571 -6.60 23.57 31.59
CA VAL A 571 -6.12 22.17 31.71
C VAL A 571 -4.67 22.01 31.24
N SER A 572 -3.71 21.80 32.14
CA SER A 572 -2.29 21.49 31.82
C SER A 572 -2.00 19.98 31.73
N ARG A 573 -1.29 19.53 30.69
CA ARG A 573 -0.89 18.12 30.44
C ARG A 573 0.51 17.83 31.01
N GLN A 574 0.71 16.73 31.74
CA GLN A 574 2.03 16.18 32.10
C GLN A 574 2.10 14.66 31.82
N GLN A 575 3.23 14.18 31.28
CA GLN A 575 3.60 12.77 31.05
C GLN A 575 5.11 12.56 31.38
N GLU A 576 5.47 11.39 31.92
CA GLU A 576 6.85 10.97 32.32
C GLU A 576 7.63 10.23 31.19
N PRO A 577 8.98 10.10 31.26
CA PRO A 577 9.86 10.09 30.08
C PRO A 577 10.25 8.70 29.51
N ALA A 578 10.49 8.65 28.20
CA ALA A 578 10.84 7.46 27.41
C ALA A 578 12.35 7.09 27.46
N ILE A 579 12.68 5.79 27.32
CA ILE A 579 14.06 5.28 27.17
C ILE A 579 14.61 5.70 25.80
N ASP A 580 15.90 6.03 25.76
CA ASP A 580 16.60 6.45 24.54
C ASP A 580 16.70 5.30 23.52
N PRO A 581 16.05 5.41 22.34
CA PRO A 581 16.05 4.39 21.29
C PRO A 581 17.44 4.06 20.74
N HIS A 582 18.40 4.97 20.85
CA HIS A 582 19.76 4.77 20.36
C HIS A 582 20.49 3.69 21.16
N LEU A 583 20.35 3.72 22.49
CA LEU A 583 20.92 2.73 23.41
C LEU A 583 20.30 1.34 23.19
N GLU A 584 18.98 1.28 23.03
CA GLU A 584 18.26 0.03 22.84
C GLU A 584 18.64 -0.69 21.53
N PHE A 585 18.85 0.07 20.45
CA PHE A 585 19.29 -0.52 19.19
C PHE A 585 20.78 -0.92 19.21
N ALA A 586 21.62 -0.18 19.95
CA ALA A 586 23.03 -0.53 20.15
C ALA A 586 23.16 -1.91 20.80
N ASP A 587 22.34 -2.18 21.82
CA ASP A 587 22.35 -3.46 22.53
C ASP A 587 21.90 -4.63 21.66
N LEU A 588 20.95 -4.39 20.75
CA LEU A 588 20.56 -5.38 19.75
C LEU A 588 21.72 -5.74 18.82
N LEU A 589 22.46 -4.75 18.32
CA LEU A 589 23.61 -5.00 17.46
C LEU A 589 24.69 -5.80 18.20
N ARG A 590 25.02 -5.42 19.45
CA ARG A 590 25.98 -6.18 20.29
C ARG A 590 25.54 -7.62 20.50
N ALA A 591 24.26 -7.84 20.81
CA ALA A 591 23.69 -9.17 21.02
C ALA A 591 23.73 -10.06 19.77
N GLN A 592 23.88 -9.48 18.57
CA GLN A 592 24.07 -10.23 17.31
C GLN A 592 25.54 -10.40 16.91
N GLY A 593 26.46 -10.16 17.86
CA GLY A 593 27.89 -10.30 17.64
C GLY A 593 28.48 -9.16 16.82
N CYS A 594 27.84 -7.99 16.80
CA CYS A 594 28.44 -6.77 16.24
C CYS A 594 29.33 -6.08 17.26
N LEU A 595 30.49 -5.64 16.81
CA LEU A 595 31.36 -4.75 17.58
C LEU A 595 30.84 -3.32 17.42
N VAL A 596 30.05 -2.87 18.40
CA VAL A 596 29.46 -1.52 18.44
C VAL A 596 30.46 -0.58 19.13
N ASP A 597 31.36 0.00 18.34
CA ASP A 597 32.31 1.05 18.71
C ASP A 597 32.08 2.34 17.89
N GLY A 598 32.67 3.46 18.34
CA GLY A 598 32.55 4.77 17.67
C GLY A 598 31.11 5.35 17.66
N ASN A 599 30.69 5.94 16.53
CA ASN A 599 29.39 6.60 16.34
C ASN A 599 28.23 5.62 16.02
N HIS A 600 28.36 4.33 16.32
CA HIS A 600 27.30 3.35 16.07
C HIS A 600 26.43 3.11 17.33
N PRO A 601 25.11 2.87 17.18
CA PRO A 601 24.35 2.84 15.95
C PRO A 601 24.01 4.23 15.39
N VAL A 602 24.20 4.44 14.08
CA VAL A 602 23.71 5.66 13.43
C VAL A 602 22.23 5.48 13.11
N MET A 603 21.38 6.34 13.68
CA MET A 603 19.91 6.24 13.59
C MET A 603 19.32 7.22 12.55
N ASP A 604 20.05 7.45 11.46
CA ASP A 604 19.70 8.39 10.38
C ASP A 604 18.68 7.79 9.38
N GLY A 605 18.49 6.47 9.45
CA GLY A 605 17.66 5.70 8.55
C GLY A 605 18.36 5.31 7.25
N ASN A 606 19.69 5.46 7.19
CA ASN A 606 20.53 4.99 6.11
C ASN A 606 21.13 3.62 6.44
N LYS A 607 21.67 2.96 5.41
CA LYS A 607 22.38 1.68 5.57
C LYS A 607 23.76 1.92 6.16
N ASN A 608 23.99 1.34 7.33
CA ASN A 608 25.25 1.43 8.06
C ASN A 608 25.92 0.05 8.12
N ARG A 609 27.23 0.00 7.84
CA ARG A 609 28.04 -1.23 7.89
C ARG A 609 28.76 -1.33 9.24
N ILE A 610 28.68 -2.51 9.86
CA ILE A 610 29.27 -2.77 11.18
C ILE A 610 30.08 -4.07 11.17
N LYS A 611 31.15 -4.09 11.95
CA LYS A 611 32.01 -5.26 12.10
C LYS A 611 31.33 -6.31 12.98
N VAL A 612 31.47 -7.58 12.63
CA VAL A 612 31.04 -8.71 13.48
C VAL A 612 32.26 -9.46 14.03
N GLU A 613 32.10 -10.16 15.16
CA GLU A 613 33.20 -10.81 15.89
C GLU A 613 34.07 -11.75 15.04
N SER A 614 33.51 -12.35 13.98
CA SER A 614 34.23 -13.24 13.06
C SER A 614 34.95 -12.54 11.89
N ASP A 615 34.96 -11.20 11.85
CA ASP A 615 35.55 -10.44 10.73
C ASP A 615 37.07 -10.27 10.84
N LYS A 616 37.75 -10.43 9.71
CA LYS A 616 39.18 -10.14 9.59
C LYS A 616 39.45 -8.63 9.77
N PRO A 617 40.69 -8.20 10.07
CA PRO A 617 41.05 -6.78 10.08
C PRO A 617 40.63 -6.10 8.77
N GLY A 618 39.81 -5.05 8.85
CA GLY A 618 39.27 -4.30 7.70
C GLY A 618 37.91 -4.76 7.15
N GLU A 619 37.34 -5.86 7.63
CA GLU A 619 36.06 -6.41 7.14
C GLU A 619 34.86 -5.96 7.99
N LYS A 620 33.69 -5.73 7.35
CA LYS A 620 32.43 -5.34 8.00
C LYS A 620 31.26 -6.15 7.46
N SER A 621 31.01 -7.34 8.01
CA SER A 621 30.00 -8.27 7.46
C SER A 621 28.57 -8.06 7.98
N GLY A 622 28.39 -7.24 9.02
CA GLY A 622 27.07 -6.80 9.49
C GLY A 622 26.61 -5.54 8.76
N PHE A 623 25.30 -5.42 8.54
CA PHE A 623 24.71 -4.12 8.21
C PHE A 623 23.39 -3.92 8.96
N TYR A 624 23.05 -2.66 9.18
CA TYR A 624 21.79 -2.28 9.75
C TYR A 624 21.24 -0.98 9.15
N VAL A 625 19.96 -0.74 9.37
CA VAL A 625 19.27 0.52 9.14
C VAL A 625 18.49 0.80 10.42
N ALA A 626 18.55 2.01 10.97
CA ALA A 626 17.69 2.37 12.08
C ALA A 626 17.19 3.80 12.00
N HIS A 627 15.97 3.98 12.48
CA HIS A 627 15.10 5.12 12.31
C HIS A 627 14.72 5.66 13.68
N LEU A 628 14.80 6.97 13.86
CA LEU A 628 14.14 7.68 14.98
C LEU A 628 12.79 8.27 14.57
N ASP A 629 12.49 8.34 13.27
CA ASP A 629 11.16 8.67 12.75
C ASP A 629 10.19 7.53 13.01
N GLY A 630 8.91 7.84 13.21
CA GLY A 630 7.94 6.81 13.58
C GLY A 630 7.93 6.49 15.07
N HIS A 631 7.68 5.22 15.31
CA HIS A 631 8.13 4.55 16.50
C HIS A 631 9.53 4.02 16.18
N PRO A 632 10.59 4.49 16.87
CA PRO A 632 11.96 4.20 16.47
C PRO A 632 12.16 2.72 16.19
N ALA A 633 12.72 2.40 15.03
CA ALA A 633 12.72 1.05 14.49
C ALA A 633 13.96 0.80 13.67
N GLY A 634 14.30 -0.46 13.45
CA GLY A 634 15.52 -0.79 12.74
C GLY A 634 15.51 -2.19 12.17
N TYR A 635 16.44 -2.44 11.27
CA TYR A 635 16.66 -3.71 10.64
C TYR A 635 18.15 -4.01 10.72
N PHE A 636 18.50 -5.25 11.04
CA PHE A 636 19.87 -5.73 11.10
C PHE A 636 19.99 -7.03 10.32
N LYS A 637 21.10 -7.20 9.60
CA LYS A 637 21.46 -8.43 8.92
C LYS A 637 22.95 -8.74 9.09
N ASN A 638 23.25 -9.98 9.43
CA ASN A 638 24.59 -10.54 9.45
C ASN A 638 24.81 -11.39 8.20
N ASN A 639 25.66 -10.92 7.27
CA ASN A 639 25.89 -11.61 6.00
C ASN A 639 26.74 -12.89 6.10
N ARG A 640 27.38 -13.15 7.26
CA ARG A 640 28.14 -14.40 7.48
C ARG A 640 27.25 -15.52 8.00
N THR A 641 26.33 -15.20 8.91
CA THR A 641 25.44 -16.19 9.53
C THR A 641 24.09 -16.29 8.85
N GLY A 642 23.74 -15.31 8.00
CA GLY A 642 22.44 -15.21 7.33
C GLY A 642 21.31 -14.71 8.25
N ILE A 643 21.61 -14.31 9.49
CA ILE A 643 20.63 -13.86 10.47
C ILE A 643 20.10 -12.47 10.09
N GLU A 644 18.78 -12.31 10.13
CA GLU A 644 18.07 -11.05 9.89
C GLU A 644 17.11 -10.74 11.04
N ILE A 645 17.08 -9.50 11.52
CA ILE A 645 16.26 -9.06 12.66
C ILE A 645 15.61 -7.71 12.36
N ARG A 646 14.32 -7.60 12.70
CA ARG A 646 13.58 -6.33 12.72
C ARG A 646 13.37 -5.89 14.17
N TRP A 647 13.69 -4.63 14.48
CA TRP A 647 13.64 -3.99 15.80
C TRP A 647 12.68 -2.80 15.81
N LYS A 648 12.10 -2.54 16.99
CA LYS A 648 11.19 -1.43 17.31
C LYS A 648 11.40 -1.05 18.78
N ALA A 649 11.52 0.23 19.10
CA ALA A 649 11.89 0.75 20.41
C ALA A 649 10.78 0.59 21.45
N LYS A 650 11.09 0.16 22.66
CA LYS A 650 10.07 -0.06 23.70
C LYS A 650 9.76 1.21 24.48
N GLY A 651 8.48 1.47 24.71
CA GLY A 651 8.02 2.56 25.58
C GLY A 651 7.76 3.91 24.88
N TYR A 652 7.91 3.99 23.55
CA TYR A 652 7.60 5.19 22.79
C TYR A 652 6.09 5.27 22.48
N SER A 653 5.36 6.08 23.24
CA SER A 653 3.93 6.34 23.05
C SER A 653 3.68 7.80 22.63
N LEU A 654 3.34 7.98 21.35
CA LEU A 654 2.93 9.28 20.78
C LEU A 654 1.45 9.57 21.09
N THR A 655 1.09 10.83 21.26
CA THR A 655 -0.33 11.27 21.27
C THR A 655 -0.97 11.10 19.89
N ASP A 656 -2.29 11.05 19.76
CA ASP A 656 -2.95 10.82 18.45
C ASP A 656 -2.68 11.95 17.43
N ALA A 657 -2.51 13.20 17.91
CA ALA A 657 -2.06 14.31 17.06
C ALA A 657 -0.60 14.14 16.60
N GLN A 658 0.29 13.71 17.49
CA GLN A 658 1.67 13.39 17.14
C GLN A 658 1.77 12.14 16.26
N LYS A 659 0.88 11.15 16.40
CA LYS A 659 0.81 10.00 15.48
C LYS A 659 0.40 10.46 14.08
N ALA A 660 -0.57 11.36 13.95
CA ALA A 660 -1.01 11.87 12.66
C ALA A 660 0.08 12.72 11.97
N GLU A 661 0.72 13.63 12.71
CA GLU A 661 1.85 14.43 12.23
C GLU A 661 3.03 13.57 11.77
N LEU A 662 3.25 12.45 12.45
CA LEU A 662 4.41 11.61 12.26
C LEU A 662 4.15 10.47 11.26
N ILE A 663 2.88 10.09 11.04
CA ILE A 663 2.42 9.40 9.82
C ILE A 663 2.66 10.31 8.60
N ALA A 664 2.35 11.60 8.71
CA ALA A 664 2.61 12.57 7.64
C ALA A 664 4.13 12.73 7.40
N GLN A 665 4.96 12.88 8.44
CA GLN A 665 6.42 12.96 8.30
C GLN A 665 7.04 11.65 7.80
N ALA A 666 6.53 10.47 8.20
CA ALA A 666 6.98 9.18 7.68
C ALA A 666 6.61 9.02 6.20
N ALA A 667 5.42 9.47 5.80
CA ALA A 667 5.01 9.53 4.40
C ALA A 667 5.92 10.48 3.60
N ILE A 668 6.25 11.66 4.13
CA ILE A 668 7.20 12.62 3.53
C ILE A 668 8.59 12.00 3.42
N LYS A 669 9.11 11.32 4.46
CA LYS A 669 10.44 10.69 4.40
C LYS A 669 10.47 9.50 3.44
N GLN A 670 9.39 8.72 3.37
CA GLN A 670 9.23 7.66 2.37
C GLN A 670 9.18 8.25 0.95
N GLN A 671 8.49 9.38 0.77
CA GLN A 671 8.44 10.11 -0.48
C GLN A 671 9.82 10.67 -0.86
N ASN A 672 10.55 11.26 0.10
CA ASN A 672 11.90 11.78 -0.12
C ASN A 672 12.89 10.67 -0.47
N ARG A 673 12.84 9.50 0.20
CA ARG A 673 13.66 8.35 -0.17
C ARG A 673 13.33 7.81 -1.55
N LYS A 674 12.04 7.77 -1.91
CA LYS A 674 11.60 7.38 -3.25
C LYS A 674 12.11 8.38 -4.29
N ALA A 675 12.08 9.68 -3.98
CA ALA A 675 12.60 10.74 -4.82
C ALA A 675 14.13 10.69 -4.94
N GLU A 676 14.87 10.46 -3.86
CA GLU A 676 16.33 10.26 -3.85
C GLU A 676 16.73 9.01 -4.64
N GLN A 677 16.02 7.90 -4.44
CA GLN A 677 16.24 6.68 -5.20
C GLN A 677 15.94 6.90 -6.69
N GLN A 678 14.87 7.62 -7.01
CA GLN A 678 14.50 7.96 -8.38
C GLN A 678 15.55 8.89 -9.01
N ALA A 679 16.02 9.91 -8.29
CA ALA A 679 17.09 10.81 -8.74
C ALA A 679 18.40 10.06 -8.98
N LEU A 680 18.77 9.13 -8.10
CA LEU A 680 19.91 8.25 -8.30
C LEU A 680 19.72 7.37 -9.54
N GLN A 681 18.54 6.79 -9.72
CA GLN A 681 18.23 5.95 -10.89
C GLN A 681 18.29 6.74 -12.20
N ILE A 682 17.81 7.99 -12.22
CA ILE A 682 17.93 8.91 -13.37
C ILE A 682 19.40 9.18 -13.66
N LYS A 683 20.17 9.61 -12.66
CA LYS A 683 21.62 9.87 -12.82
C LYS A 683 22.38 8.65 -13.34
N VAL A 684 22.03 7.45 -12.85
CA VAL A 684 22.63 6.20 -13.32
C VAL A 684 22.18 5.87 -14.75
N ALA A 685 20.91 6.09 -15.09
CA ALA A 685 20.40 5.89 -16.44
C ALA A 685 21.14 6.77 -17.46
N ASP A 686 21.33 8.06 -17.15
CA ASP A 686 22.04 9.01 -18.01
C ASP A 686 23.49 8.57 -18.25
N ALA A 687 24.22 8.24 -17.17
CA ALA A 687 25.60 7.78 -17.28
C ALA A 687 25.72 6.45 -18.07
N LEU A 688 24.76 5.53 -17.89
CA LEU A 688 24.72 4.28 -18.65
C LEU A 688 24.42 4.51 -20.13
N GLN A 689 23.61 5.51 -20.45
CA GLN A 689 23.31 5.90 -21.82
C GLN A 689 24.55 6.49 -22.52
N GLU A 690 25.33 7.31 -21.82
CA GLU A 690 26.64 7.79 -22.30
C GLU A 690 27.62 6.63 -22.54
N LEU A 691 27.72 5.72 -21.57
CA LEU A 691 28.55 4.52 -21.70
C LEU A 691 28.16 3.71 -22.94
N LEU A 692 26.86 3.45 -23.15
CA LEU A 692 26.38 2.67 -24.29
C LEU A 692 26.62 3.39 -25.64
N ALA A 693 26.65 4.72 -25.65
CA ALA A 693 26.95 5.50 -26.85
C ALA A 693 28.40 5.31 -27.31
N ILE A 694 29.35 5.23 -26.38
CA ILE A 694 30.78 5.03 -26.69
C ILE A 694 31.19 3.55 -26.72
N ALA A 695 30.40 2.67 -26.13
CA ALA A 695 30.74 1.26 -26.00
C ALA A 695 30.81 0.57 -27.38
N PRO A 696 31.91 -0.12 -27.71
CA PRO A 696 32.05 -0.83 -28.97
C PRO A 696 31.01 -1.96 -29.10
N ALA A 697 30.61 -2.26 -30.33
CA ALA A 697 29.74 -3.40 -30.60
C ALA A 697 30.41 -4.72 -30.19
N ALA A 698 29.63 -5.65 -29.65
CA ALA A 698 30.12 -6.96 -29.27
C ALA A 698 30.46 -7.81 -30.51
N GLY A 699 31.67 -8.41 -30.50
CA GLY A 699 32.04 -9.41 -31.49
C GLY A 699 31.40 -10.77 -31.21
N SER A 700 31.16 -11.56 -32.24
CA SER A 700 30.66 -12.94 -32.11
C SER A 700 31.69 -13.88 -31.45
N ASP A 701 32.94 -13.43 -31.30
CA ASP A 701 34.04 -14.13 -30.65
C ASP A 701 34.09 -13.94 -29.13
N HIS A 702 33.16 -13.17 -28.54
CA HIS A 702 33.10 -13.02 -27.09
C HIS A 702 32.86 -14.40 -26.41
N PRO A 703 33.64 -14.79 -25.37
CA PRO A 703 33.59 -16.14 -24.80
C PRO A 703 32.19 -16.62 -24.36
N TYR A 704 31.39 -15.74 -23.75
CA TYR A 704 30.01 -16.07 -23.37
C TYR A 704 29.10 -16.35 -24.58
N LEU A 705 29.24 -15.59 -25.67
CA LEU A 705 28.42 -15.77 -26.87
C LEU A 705 28.79 -17.07 -27.60
N LEU A 706 30.09 -17.40 -27.63
CA LEU A 706 30.59 -18.67 -28.14
C LEU A 706 30.08 -19.86 -27.31
N ASP A 707 30.17 -19.79 -25.98
CA ASP A 707 29.66 -20.85 -25.07
C ASP A 707 28.16 -21.06 -25.21
N LYS A 708 27.41 -19.95 -25.31
CA LYS A 708 25.94 -19.99 -25.41
C LYS A 708 25.42 -20.17 -26.83
N HIS A 709 26.28 -20.15 -27.85
CA HIS A 709 25.89 -20.10 -29.26
C HIS A 709 24.88 -18.98 -29.58
N ALA A 710 25.02 -17.84 -28.90
CA ALA A 710 24.13 -16.69 -29.04
C ALA A 710 24.73 -15.65 -29.98
N ARG A 711 23.89 -14.95 -30.75
CA ARG A 711 24.31 -13.86 -31.63
C ARG A 711 24.64 -12.61 -30.79
N PRO A 712 25.59 -11.77 -31.24
CA PRO A 712 25.88 -10.51 -30.57
C PRO A 712 24.75 -9.48 -30.71
N GLY A 713 23.99 -9.48 -31.80
CA GLY A 713 22.88 -8.53 -31.97
C GLY A 713 23.32 -7.08 -31.84
N ASP A 714 22.64 -6.33 -30.98
CA ASP A 714 22.94 -4.94 -30.59
C ASP A 714 23.71 -4.82 -29.27
N LEU A 715 24.21 -5.94 -28.73
CA LEU A 715 25.04 -5.96 -27.53
C LEU A 715 26.31 -5.13 -27.72
N ARG A 716 26.76 -4.52 -26.62
CA ARG A 716 28.01 -3.77 -26.55
C ARG A 716 29.02 -4.45 -25.63
N ILE A 717 30.25 -3.95 -25.62
CA ILE A 717 31.30 -4.37 -24.69
C ILE A 717 31.75 -3.17 -23.86
N VAL A 718 32.04 -3.37 -22.58
CA VAL A 718 32.65 -2.32 -21.74
C VAL A 718 33.98 -1.89 -22.38
N PRO A 719 34.16 -0.60 -22.71
CA PRO A 719 35.34 -0.12 -23.42
C PRO A 719 36.63 -0.32 -22.61
N GLN A 720 37.77 -0.24 -23.28
CA GLN A 720 39.08 -0.51 -22.65
C GLN A 720 39.60 0.69 -21.83
N ASN A 721 39.11 1.89 -22.05
CA ASN A 721 39.50 3.10 -21.32
C ASN A 721 38.27 3.98 -21.06
N THR A 722 38.43 4.96 -20.17
CA THR A 722 37.40 5.93 -19.80
C THR A 722 37.60 7.27 -20.51
N ASP A 723 38.55 7.37 -21.45
CA ASP A 723 38.97 8.64 -22.06
C ASP A 723 37.83 9.35 -22.82
N ASP A 724 36.86 8.58 -23.31
CA ASP A 724 35.68 9.08 -24.03
C ASP A 724 34.44 9.25 -23.11
N LEU A 725 34.55 8.95 -21.82
CA LEU A 725 33.50 9.28 -20.83
C LEU A 725 33.71 10.70 -20.30
N PRO A 726 32.64 11.42 -19.93
CA PRO A 726 32.76 12.69 -19.22
C PRO A 726 33.64 12.54 -17.96
N ASN A 727 34.49 13.54 -17.69
CA ASN A 727 35.43 13.51 -16.57
C ASN A 727 34.74 13.32 -15.21
N ASP A 728 33.50 13.81 -15.09
CA ASP A 728 32.63 13.71 -13.92
C ASP A 728 31.70 12.49 -13.95
N SER A 729 31.83 11.61 -14.95
CA SER A 729 31.02 10.39 -15.04
C SER A 729 31.21 9.53 -13.80
N ILE A 730 30.07 9.06 -13.27
CA ILE A 730 30.03 8.12 -12.15
C ILE A 730 30.49 6.72 -12.56
N ILE A 731 30.67 6.46 -13.86
CA ILE A 731 31.16 5.16 -14.34
C ILE A 731 32.67 5.17 -14.37
N LYS A 732 33.28 4.14 -13.78
CA LYS A 732 34.72 3.89 -13.82
C LYS A 732 34.95 2.51 -14.41
N ILE A 733 35.98 2.37 -15.23
CA ILE A 733 36.32 1.12 -15.90
C ILE A 733 37.61 0.58 -15.30
N SER A 734 37.57 -0.70 -14.95
CA SER A 734 38.69 -1.46 -14.41
C SER A 734 39.20 -2.45 -15.45
N GLN A 735 40.52 -2.65 -15.52
CA GLN A 735 41.11 -3.61 -16.47
C GLN A 735 40.98 -5.05 -15.99
N ASN A 736 40.88 -5.26 -14.68
CA ASN A 736 40.88 -6.58 -14.07
C ASN A 736 40.18 -6.60 -12.71
N TRP A 737 39.81 -7.79 -12.25
CA TRP A 737 39.10 -7.96 -10.98
C TRP A 737 39.87 -7.47 -9.74
N GLN A 738 41.20 -7.35 -9.81
CA GLN A 738 42.05 -6.92 -8.68
C GLN A 738 41.94 -5.40 -8.46
N GLU A 739 41.88 -4.64 -9.56
CA GLU A 739 41.71 -3.18 -9.56
C GLU A 739 40.29 -2.75 -9.15
N VAL A 740 39.27 -3.58 -9.40
CA VAL A 740 37.87 -3.28 -9.03
C VAL A 740 37.75 -2.91 -7.55
N LYS A 741 38.51 -3.57 -6.66
CA LYS A 741 38.47 -3.28 -5.24
C LYS A 741 39.05 -1.90 -4.91
N LEU A 742 40.20 -1.57 -5.50
CA LEU A 742 40.88 -0.28 -5.31
C LEU A 742 40.02 0.87 -5.85
N LEU A 743 39.48 0.74 -7.06
CA LEU A 743 38.65 1.77 -7.68
C LEU A 743 37.36 2.05 -6.88
N ARG A 744 36.75 1.03 -6.26
CA ARG A 744 35.59 1.19 -5.37
C ARG A 744 35.95 1.83 -4.04
N GLU A 745 37.17 1.63 -3.54
CA GLU A 745 37.67 2.27 -2.33
C GLU A 745 38.03 3.74 -2.58
N GLU A 746 38.59 4.07 -3.76
CA GLU A 746 38.92 5.45 -4.17
C GLU A 746 37.69 6.25 -4.61
N ASN A 747 36.70 5.61 -5.22
CA ASN A 747 35.49 6.24 -5.77
C ASN A 747 34.22 5.53 -5.26
N PRO A 748 33.82 5.75 -3.99
CA PRO A 748 32.74 5.01 -3.34
C PRO A 748 31.37 5.23 -3.97
N ASP A 749 31.15 6.38 -4.61
CA ASP A 749 29.89 6.74 -5.27
C ASP A 749 29.86 6.37 -6.76
N SER A 750 30.91 5.71 -7.27
CA SER A 750 31.03 5.32 -8.67
C SER A 750 30.62 3.88 -8.96
N ILE A 751 30.09 3.66 -10.16
CA ILE A 751 29.82 2.34 -10.72
C ILE A 751 31.09 1.84 -11.41
N VAL A 752 31.70 0.79 -10.86
CA VAL A 752 32.90 0.18 -11.43
C VAL A 752 32.53 -1.03 -12.29
N LEU A 753 32.82 -0.93 -13.59
CA LEU A 753 32.65 -1.98 -14.60
C LEU A 753 34.01 -2.55 -15.02
N THR A 754 34.05 -3.78 -15.51
CA THR A 754 35.29 -4.42 -15.98
C THR A 754 35.36 -4.38 -17.51
N ALA A 755 36.46 -3.89 -18.04
CA ALA A 755 36.72 -3.81 -19.48
C ALA A 755 36.59 -5.19 -20.13
N GLY A 756 35.93 -5.24 -21.30
CA GLY A 756 35.72 -6.50 -22.02
C GLY A 756 34.46 -7.28 -21.62
N ASP A 757 33.78 -6.94 -20.53
CA ASP A 757 32.48 -7.54 -20.20
C ASP A 757 31.42 -7.14 -21.24
N LEU A 758 30.49 -8.05 -21.57
CA LEU A 758 29.35 -7.71 -22.41
C LEU A 758 28.39 -6.78 -21.66
N LEU A 759 27.78 -5.85 -22.39
CA LEU A 759 26.75 -4.93 -21.94
C LEU A 759 25.43 -5.23 -22.64
N LEU A 760 24.45 -5.62 -21.83
CA LEU A 760 23.07 -5.85 -22.24
C LEU A 760 22.20 -4.74 -21.64
N SER A 761 21.65 -3.86 -22.48
CA SER A 761 20.82 -2.74 -22.04
C SER A 761 19.46 -3.23 -21.51
N ALA A 762 18.94 -2.55 -20.49
CA ALA A 762 17.60 -2.78 -19.96
C ALA A 762 16.80 -1.49 -20.11
N GLN A 763 15.76 -1.56 -20.93
CA GLN A 763 14.89 -0.45 -21.27
C GLN A 763 13.46 -0.67 -20.78
N ASP A 764 12.73 0.41 -20.56
CA ASP A 764 11.33 0.37 -20.18
C ASP A 764 10.41 0.29 -21.41
N ILE A 765 9.10 0.39 -21.16
CA ILE A 765 8.07 0.34 -22.19
C ILE A 765 8.07 1.59 -23.11
N GLN A 766 8.71 2.69 -22.68
CA GLN A 766 8.94 3.91 -23.46
C GLN A 766 10.22 3.83 -24.31
N GLY A 767 11.11 2.88 -24.01
CA GLY A 767 12.41 2.71 -24.67
C GLY A 767 13.56 3.44 -23.99
N GLN A 768 13.33 4.05 -22.82
CA GLN A 768 14.40 4.65 -22.02
C GLN A 768 15.23 3.56 -21.37
N ILE A 769 16.56 3.68 -21.45
CA ILE A 769 17.47 2.74 -20.79
C ILE A 769 17.62 3.15 -19.33
N TRP A 770 17.33 2.24 -18.42
CA TRP A 770 17.41 2.48 -16.97
C TRP A 770 18.46 1.64 -16.25
N SER A 771 18.97 0.61 -16.93
CA SER A 771 19.98 -0.28 -16.38
C SER A 771 20.77 -0.97 -17.49
N VAL A 772 21.88 -1.59 -17.10
CA VAL A 772 22.63 -2.53 -17.93
C VAL A 772 22.94 -3.77 -17.09
N GLN A 773 22.85 -4.93 -17.73
CA GLN A 773 23.41 -6.17 -17.21
C GLN A 773 24.79 -6.37 -17.85
N THR A 774 25.83 -6.47 -17.03
CA THR A 774 27.15 -6.91 -17.47
C THR A 774 27.23 -8.43 -17.46
N ILE A 775 27.83 -9.03 -18.49
CA ILE A 775 28.07 -10.47 -18.57
C ILE A 775 29.56 -10.70 -18.77
N GLN A 776 30.17 -11.32 -17.76
CA GLN A 776 31.60 -11.63 -17.78
C GLN A 776 31.90 -12.78 -18.76
N PRO A 777 33.15 -12.93 -19.21
CA PRO A 777 33.59 -14.10 -19.98
C PRO A 777 33.31 -15.44 -19.30
N SER A 778 33.28 -15.47 -17.96
CA SER A 778 32.92 -16.65 -17.16
C SER A 778 31.43 -17.01 -17.18
N GLY A 779 30.59 -16.12 -17.70
CA GLY A 779 29.12 -16.22 -17.67
C GLY A 779 28.47 -15.63 -16.42
N ALA A 780 29.22 -15.05 -15.49
CA ALA A 780 28.65 -14.32 -14.36
C ALA A 780 27.94 -13.05 -14.84
N LYS A 781 26.71 -12.82 -14.34
CA LYS A 781 25.84 -11.71 -14.75
C LYS A 781 25.59 -10.78 -13.58
N LEU A 782 25.77 -9.48 -13.76
CA LEU A 782 25.61 -8.47 -12.73
C LEU A 782 24.87 -7.25 -13.29
N PHE A 783 24.05 -6.59 -12.48
CA PHE A 783 23.44 -5.32 -12.85
C PHE A 783 24.24 -4.15 -12.30
N ALA A 784 24.23 -3.02 -13.02
CA ALA A 784 24.81 -1.77 -12.53
C ALA A 784 24.18 -1.37 -11.18
N ALA A 785 25.01 -1.05 -10.19
CA ALA A 785 24.54 -0.66 -8.87
C ALA A 785 23.75 0.67 -8.94
N GLY A 786 22.66 0.79 -8.17
CA GLY A 786 21.81 1.99 -8.17
C GLY A 786 20.87 2.14 -9.37
N SER A 787 20.95 1.23 -10.36
CA SER A 787 20.08 1.23 -11.54
C SER A 787 18.69 0.61 -11.28
N ARG A 788 17.78 0.69 -12.27
CA ARG A 788 16.42 0.12 -12.19
C ARG A 788 16.25 -1.07 -13.15
N LYS A 789 16.24 -2.29 -12.59
CA LYS A 789 15.96 -3.54 -13.34
C LYS A 789 14.47 -3.82 -13.50
N GLU A 790 13.69 -3.58 -12.45
CA GLU A 790 12.27 -3.94 -12.45
C GLU A 790 11.51 -3.17 -13.53
N ASN A 791 10.58 -3.84 -14.21
CA ASN A 791 9.82 -3.31 -15.36
C ASN A 791 10.66 -2.99 -16.60
N ASN A 792 11.95 -3.32 -16.59
CA ASN A 792 12.86 -3.12 -17.71
C ASN A 792 13.22 -4.46 -18.35
N PHE A 793 13.44 -4.45 -19.65
CA PHE A 793 13.68 -5.62 -20.48
C PHE A 793 14.63 -5.30 -21.63
N HIS A 794 15.11 -6.32 -22.33
CA HIS A 794 15.90 -6.15 -23.54
C HIS A 794 15.19 -6.75 -24.76
N ILE A 795 15.35 -6.14 -25.94
CA ILE A 795 14.71 -6.62 -27.18
C ILE A 795 15.75 -7.33 -28.03
N VAL A 796 15.64 -8.66 -28.11
CA VAL A 796 16.55 -9.48 -28.89
C VAL A 796 16.05 -9.64 -30.33
N GLY A 797 16.96 -9.50 -31.30
CA GLY A 797 16.68 -9.77 -32.72
C GLY A 797 15.98 -8.64 -33.49
N ASN A 798 15.92 -7.43 -32.92
CA ASN A 798 15.27 -6.27 -33.54
C ASN A 798 16.20 -5.35 -34.35
N ASN A 799 17.50 -5.68 -34.44
CA ASN A 799 18.50 -4.90 -35.18
C ASN A 799 18.48 -3.39 -34.83
N GLY A 800 18.14 -3.04 -33.58
CA GLY A 800 18.09 -1.65 -33.10
C GLY A 800 16.85 -0.83 -33.51
N GLN A 801 15.78 -1.43 -34.08
CA GLN A 801 14.62 -0.67 -34.61
C GLN A 801 13.62 -0.14 -33.54
N GLY A 802 13.95 -0.20 -32.25
CA GLY A 802 13.06 0.23 -31.15
C GLY A 802 11.85 -0.68 -30.90
N LEU A 803 11.17 -0.50 -29.77
CA LEU A 803 10.11 -1.42 -29.29
C LEU A 803 8.90 -1.49 -30.23
N GLU A 804 8.42 -0.35 -30.72
CA GLU A 804 7.19 -0.33 -31.52
C GLU A 804 7.37 -1.06 -32.85
N ALA A 805 8.50 -0.88 -33.53
CA ALA A 805 8.82 -1.63 -34.75
C ALA A 805 8.95 -3.14 -34.45
N ALA A 806 9.55 -3.49 -33.31
CA ALA A 806 9.69 -4.87 -32.87
C ALA A 806 8.33 -5.54 -32.68
N ILE A 807 7.40 -4.90 -31.98
CA ILE A 807 6.09 -5.48 -31.68
C ILE A 807 5.18 -5.45 -32.91
N ASN A 808 5.25 -4.44 -33.77
CA ASN A 808 4.39 -4.35 -34.94
C ASN A 808 4.65 -5.47 -35.95
N THR A 809 5.89 -5.92 -36.07
CA THR A 809 6.31 -6.98 -37.00
C THR A 809 6.04 -8.38 -36.47
N THR A 810 5.74 -8.56 -35.18
CA THR A 810 5.54 -9.89 -34.58
C THR A 810 4.07 -10.33 -34.54
N PRO A 811 3.78 -11.62 -34.74
CA PRO A 811 2.42 -12.16 -34.59
C PRO A 811 1.97 -12.29 -33.12
N ALA A 812 2.92 -12.40 -32.20
CA ALA A 812 2.73 -12.47 -30.75
C ALA A 812 3.99 -11.95 -30.04
N ILE A 813 3.84 -11.41 -28.83
CA ILE A 813 4.96 -10.97 -27.98
C ILE A 813 5.47 -12.20 -27.22
N VAL A 814 6.72 -12.59 -27.50
CA VAL A 814 7.38 -13.69 -26.78
C VAL A 814 8.34 -13.10 -25.77
N ILE A 815 8.25 -13.54 -24.51
CA ILE A 815 9.07 -13.09 -23.39
C ILE A 815 9.81 -14.29 -22.84
N ALA A 816 11.13 -14.21 -22.72
CA ALA A 816 11.99 -15.23 -22.16
C ALA A 816 12.77 -14.70 -20.95
N GLU A 817 13.23 -15.59 -20.10
CA GLU A 817 13.95 -15.24 -18.88
C GLU A 817 15.33 -14.60 -19.18
N GLY A 818 16.17 -15.24 -19.98
CA GLY A 818 17.53 -14.77 -20.27
C GLY A 818 17.79 -14.41 -21.73
N TYR A 819 18.87 -13.65 -21.98
CA TYR A 819 19.28 -13.25 -23.34
C TYR A 819 19.53 -14.42 -24.28
N ALA A 820 20.26 -15.46 -23.86
CA ALA A 820 20.59 -16.60 -24.72
C ALA A 820 19.33 -17.37 -25.16
N THR A 821 18.40 -17.57 -24.23
CA THR A 821 17.08 -18.16 -24.50
C THR A 821 16.27 -17.28 -25.45
N ALA A 822 16.23 -15.97 -25.21
CA ALA A 822 15.54 -15.02 -26.08
C ALA A 822 16.14 -14.98 -27.50
N ASP A 823 17.47 -15.03 -27.65
CA ASP A 823 18.14 -15.06 -28.95
C ASP A 823 17.84 -16.36 -29.70
N THR A 824 17.91 -17.51 -29.03
CA THR A 824 17.53 -18.80 -29.62
C THR A 824 16.09 -18.79 -30.13
N LEU A 825 15.17 -18.23 -29.34
CA LEU A 825 13.76 -18.09 -29.75
C LEU A 825 13.62 -17.13 -30.93
N SER A 826 14.32 -16.00 -30.92
CA SER A 826 14.32 -15.06 -32.04
C SER A 826 14.83 -15.69 -33.33
N GLN A 827 15.92 -16.49 -33.25
CA GLN A 827 16.44 -17.25 -34.40
C GLN A 827 15.44 -18.28 -34.91
N ALA A 828 14.77 -19.02 -34.01
CA ALA A 828 13.82 -20.06 -34.39
C ALA A 828 12.54 -19.49 -35.03
N LEU A 829 12.12 -18.29 -34.59
CA LEU A 829 10.86 -17.66 -34.96
C LEU A 829 11.00 -16.61 -36.07
N ASP A 830 12.21 -16.11 -36.32
CA ASP A 830 12.53 -15.05 -37.29
C ASP A 830 11.86 -13.70 -36.98
N TYR A 831 11.68 -13.39 -35.70
CA TYR A 831 11.19 -12.08 -35.24
C TYR A 831 11.69 -11.73 -33.82
N PRO A 832 11.50 -10.48 -33.36
CA PRO A 832 12.01 -10.04 -32.05
C PRO A 832 11.40 -10.75 -30.84
N VAL A 833 12.22 -10.98 -29.81
CA VAL A 833 11.85 -11.60 -28.53
C VAL A 833 12.33 -10.74 -27.37
N ILE A 834 11.54 -10.67 -26.30
CA ILE A 834 11.85 -9.88 -25.11
C ILE A 834 12.61 -10.74 -24.10
N ALA A 835 13.74 -10.26 -23.58
CA ALA A 835 14.45 -10.86 -22.45
C ALA A 835 14.11 -10.09 -21.16
N ALA A 836 13.55 -10.77 -20.16
CA ALA A 836 13.17 -10.20 -18.87
C ALA A 836 14.29 -10.24 -17.80
N PHE A 837 15.45 -10.80 -18.15
CA PHE A 837 16.66 -11.00 -17.34
C PHE A 837 16.61 -12.09 -16.27
N ASP A 838 15.50 -12.22 -15.53
CA ASP A 838 15.28 -13.26 -14.52
C ASP A 838 13.79 -13.54 -14.27
N SER A 839 13.51 -14.71 -13.69
CA SER A 839 12.15 -15.19 -13.43
C SER A 839 11.31 -14.25 -12.55
N GLY A 840 11.94 -13.47 -11.67
CA GLY A 840 11.27 -12.51 -10.80
C GLY A 840 10.77 -11.25 -11.52
N ASN A 841 11.24 -10.99 -12.75
CA ASN A 841 10.86 -9.83 -13.55
C ASN A 841 9.88 -10.17 -14.68
N LEU A 842 9.64 -11.46 -14.96
CA LEU A 842 8.73 -11.93 -16.03
C LEU A 842 7.32 -11.35 -15.92
N SER A 843 6.71 -11.38 -14.73
CA SER A 843 5.33 -10.92 -14.52
C SER A 843 5.19 -9.41 -14.72
N LYS A 844 6.17 -8.63 -14.24
CA LYS A 844 6.20 -7.17 -14.37
C LYS A 844 6.29 -6.75 -15.84
N VAL A 845 7.25 -7.32 -16.56
CA VAL A 845 7.45 -7.05 -18.00
C VAL A 845 6.24 -7.50 -18.82
N ALA A 846 5.66 -8.66 -18.51
CA ALA A 846 4.48 -9.16 -19.21
C ALA A 846 3.27 -8.22 -19.03
N GLN A 847 3.03 -7.72 -17.81
CA GLN A 847 1.93 -6.80 -17.53
C GLN A 847 2.08 -5.48 -18.29
N ASP A 848 3.26 -4.85 -18.24
CA ASP A 848 3.51 -3.58 -18.94
C ASP A 848 3.31 -3.71 -20.46
N LEU A 849 3.78 -4.82 -21.04
CA LEU A 849 3.59 -5.13 -22.46
C LEU A 849 2.13 -5.44 -22.80
N HIS A 850 1.39 -6.10 -21.90
CA HIS A 850 -0.03 -6.40 -22.09
C HIS A 850 -0.88 -5.14 -22.06
N GLU A 851 -0.60 -4.24 -21.12
CA GLU A 851 -1.31 -2.98 -20.96
C GLU A 851 -1.11 -2.07 -22.17
N LYS A 852 0.13 -1.96 -22.67
CA LYS A 852 0.43 -1.15 -23.87
C LYS A 852 -0.07 -1.81 -25.17
N TYR A 853 -0.01 -3.13 -25.27
CA TYR A 853 -0.38 -3.88 -26.48
C TYR A 853 -1.45 -4.94 -26.20
N PRO A 854 -2.67 -4.55 -25.77
CA PRO A 854 -3.71 -5.50 -25.34
C PRO A 854 -4.24 -6.39 -26.48
N HIS A 855 -3.97 -6.00 -27.73
CA HIS A 855 -4.34 -6.76 -28.93
C HIS A 855 -3.30 -7.80 -29.35
N LYS A 856 -2.08 -7.72 -28.81
CA LYS A 856 -1.00 -8.63 -29.14
C LYS A 856 -0.97 -9.75 -28.09
N PRO A 857 -1.11 -11.02 -28.50
CA PRO A 857 -1.03 -12.10 -27.54
C PRO A 857 0.36 -12.22 -26.93
N ILE A 858 0.42 -12.63 -25.67
CA ILE A 858 1.68 -12.79 -24.93
C ILE A 858 1.97 -14.27 -24.69
N ILE A 859 3.22 -14.64 -24.93
CA ILE A 859 3.76 -15.98 -24.71
C ILE A 859 4.98 -15.87 -23.81
N ILE A 860 4.97 -16.61 -22.70
CA ILE A 860 6.09 -16.67 -21.75
C ILE A 860 6.86 -17.97 -22.00
N ALA A 861 8.09 -17.85 -22.48
CA ALA A 861 9.02 -18.97 -22.63
C ALA A 861 9.84 -19.11 -21.35
N GLY A 862 9.41 -20.02 -20.47
CA GLY A 862 10.06 -20.26 -19.18
C GLY A 862 11.08 -21.38 -19.22
N ASP A 863 12.02 -21.34 -18.28
CA ASP A 863 12.98 -22.41 -18.05
C ASP A 863 12.30 -23.56 -17.25
N ASP A 864 12.64 -24.80 -17.57
CA ASP A 864 12.16 -26.00 -16.88
C ASP A 864 13.24 -26.58 -15.97
N ASP A 865 13.37 -25.99 -14.78
CA ASP A 865 14.39 -26.32 -13.77
C ASP A 865 14.09 -27.62 -13.01
N HIS A 866 13.81 -28.70 -13.74
CA HIS A 866 13.46 -30.02 -13.19
C HIS A 866 14.50 -30.54 -12.17
N HIS A 867 15.77 -30.14 -12.29
CA HIS A 867 16.80 -30.50 -11.31
C HIS A 867 16.61 -29.83 -9.94
N LEU A 868 16.12 -28.58 -9.90
CA LEU A 868 15.75 -27.89 -8.67
C LEU A 868 14.50 -28.52 -8.05
N GLU A 869 13.56 -28.95 -8.87
CA GLU A 869 12.35 -29.66 -8.40
C GLU A 869 12.73 -30.94 -7.63
N SER A 870 13.75 -31.66 -8.10
CA SER A 870 14.25 -32.86 -7.43
C SER A 870 15.07 -32.60 -6.15
N THR A 871 15.57 -31.38 -5.93
CA THR A 871 16.47 -31.06 -4.79
C THR A 871 15.81 -30.17 -3.73
N ILE A 872 15.01 -29.20 -4.12
CA ILE A 872 14.33 -28.24 -3.22
C ILE A 872 12.80 -28.32 -3.29
N GLY A 873 12.25 -29.24 -4.10
CA GLY A 873 10.80 -29.47 -4.23
C GLY A 873 10.04 -28.35 -4.96
N LYS A 874 10.76 -27.47 -5.68
CA LYS A 874 10.19 -26.34 -6.43
C LYS A 874 10.85 -26.19 -7.79
N ASN A 875 10.10 -25.67 -8.76
CA ASN A 875 10.59 -25.34 -10.10
C ASN A 875 10.37 -23.85 -10.37
N PRO A 876 11.26 -22.96 -9.89
CA PRO A 876 11.04 -21.52 -9.89
C PRO A 876 10.82 -20.94 -11.30
N GLY A 877 11.60 -21.36 -12.30
CA GLY A 877 11.44 -20.91 -13.68
C GLY A 877 10.06 -21.23 -14.25
N LYS A 878 9.59 -22.47 -14.03
CA LYS A 878 8.27 -22.92 -14.47
C LYS A 878 7.11 -22.26 -13.75
N GLU A 879 7.18 -22.18 -12.43
CA GLU A 879 6.16 -21.55 -11.58
C GLU A 879 5.98 -20.07 -11.94
N LYS A 880 7.10 -19.32 -12.08
CA LYS A 880 7.05 -17.90 -12.43
C LYS A 880 6.60 -17.62 -13.85
N ALA A 881 6.95 -18.48 -14.81
CA ALA A 881 6.46 -18.35 -16.17
C ALA A 881 4.94 -18.60 -16.26
N LEU A 882 4.41 -19.58 -15.51
CA LEU A 882 2.97 -19.83 -15.43
C LEU A 882 2.22 -18.68 -14.75
N GLU A 883 2.75 -18.15 -13.65
CA GLU A 883 2.23 -16.98 -12.94
C GLU A 883 2.16 -15.76 -13.88
N ALA A 884 3.26 -15.45 -14.57
CA ALA A 884 3.34 -14.35 -15.51
C ALA A 884 2.34 -14.49 -16.67
N ALA A 885 2.20 -15.69 -17.23
CA ALA A 885 1.25 -15.96 -18.30
C ALA A 885 -0.21 -15.80 -17.82
N ALA A 886 -0.54 -16.28 -16.61
CA ALA A 886 -1.88 -16.18 -16.06
C ALA A 886 -2.32 -14.72 -15.86
N LEU A 887 -1.42 -13.86 -15.39
CA LEU A 887 -1.70 -12.44 -15.10
C LEU A 887 -2.10 -11.63 -16.35
N VAL A 888 -1.66 -12.06 -17.53
CA VAL A 888 -1.90 -11.35 -18.81
C VAL A 888 -2.80 -12.13 -19.77
N ASN A 889 -3.45 -13.19 -19.28
CA ASN A 889 -4.20 -14.14 -20.10
C ASN A 889 -3.39 -14.64 -21.32
N GLY A 890 -2.09 -14.85 -21.11
CA GLY A 890 -1.11 -15.34 -22.06
C GLY A 890 -0.91 -16.86 -21.97
N MET A 891 0.10 -17.37 -22.66
CA MET A 891 0.44 -18.80 -22.64
C MET A 891 1.89 -19.02 -22.22
N ALA A 892 2.13 -19.93 -21.29
CA ALA A 892 3.48 -20.37 -20.95
C ALA A 892 3.90 -21.57 -21.83
N VAL A 893 5.16 -21.59 -22.26
CA VAL A 893 5.75 -22.70 -23.04
C VAL A 893 7.09 -23.07 -22.41
N PHE A 894 7.37 -24.37 -22.36
CA PHE A 894 8.55 -24.96 -21.74
C PHE A 894 9.26 -25.89 -22.74
N PRO A 895 10.59 -26.00 -22.68
CA PRO A 895 11.34 -26.85 -23.60
C PRO A 895 11.06 -28.33 -23.34
N VAL A 896 10.69 -29.05 -24.39
CA VAL A 896 10.55 -30.52 -24.35
C VAL A 896 11.76 -31.17 -25.03
N PHE A 897 12.54 -31.89 -24.23
CA PHE A 897 13.77 -32.56 -24.68
C PHE A 897 13.51 -33.99 -25.19
N ALA A 898 14.50 -34.59 -25.87
CA ALA A 898 14.41 -36.02 -26.19
C ALA A 898 14.44 -36.88 -24.91
N PRO A 899 13.92 -38.12 -24.96
CA PRO A 899 13.88 -38.98 -23.78
C PRO A 899 15.22 -39.07 -23.05
N ASN A 900 15.19 -38.89 -21.73
CA ASN A 900 16.32 -38.91 -20.80
C ASN A 900 17.35 -37.77 -20.91
N GLU A 901 17.29 -36.88 -21.91
CA GLU A 901 18.31 -35.83 -22.05
C GLU A 901 18.26 -34.79 -20.91
N GLN A 902 17.05 -34.43 -20.47
CA GLN A 902 16.85 -33.46 -19.38
C GLN A 902 17.53 -33.93 -18.08
N VAL A 903 17.45 -35.23 -17.78
CA VAL A 903 18.04 -35.83 -16.58
C VAL A 903 19.53 -36.12 -16.77
N SER A 904 19.93 -36.70 -17.90
CA SER A 904 21.32 -37.14 -18.12
C SER A 904 22.29 -35.99 -18.39
N LYS A 905 21.82 -34.94 -19.07
CA LYS A 905 22.63 -33.78 -19.49
C LYS A 905 22.31 -32.51 -18.70
N ARG A 906 21.33 -32.56 -17.78
CA ARG A 906 20.86 -31.41 -16.96
C ARG A 906 20.45 -30.20 -17.81
N LEU A 907 19.74 -30.46 -18.92
CA LEU A 907 19.22 -29.40 -19.79
C LEU A 907 17.94 -28.82 -19.18
N ASN A 908 17.73 -27.51 -19.27
CA ASN A 908 16.56 -26.84 -18.65
C ASN A 908 15.93 -25.74 -19.51
N ASP A 909 16.64 -25.15 -20.48
CA ASP A 909 16.15 -24.00 -21.25
C ASP A 909 16.03 -24.29 -22.77
N PHE A 910 15.43 -23.36 -23.52
CA PHE A 910 15.33 -23.49 -25.00
C PHE A 910 16.67 -23.36 -25.71
N ASN A 911 17.66 -22.69 -25.10
CA ASN A 911 19.01 -22.56 -25.66
C ASN A 911 19.74 -23.92 -25.63
N ASP A 912 19.55 -24.68 -24.57
CA ASP A 912 20.01 -26.06 -24.41
C ASP A 912 19.28 -27.00 -25.37
N LEU A 913 17.97 -26.80 -25.60
CA LEU A 913 17.21 -27.57 -26.59
C LEU A 913 17.74 -27.34 -28.01
N ALA A 914 18.13 -26.11 -28.34
CA ALA A 914 18.69 -25.80 -29.66
C ALA A 914 20.10 -26.35 -29.87
N ASN A 915 20.96 -26.26 -28.85
CA ASN A 915 22.41 -26.47 -29.02
C ASN A 915 22.95 -27.79 -28.45
N LYS A 916 22.28 -28.40 -27.47
CA LYS A 916 22.78 -29.59 -26.74
C LYS A 916 21.89 -30.82 -26.87
N SER A 917 20.61 -30.64 -27.20
CA SER A 917 19.68 -31.73 -27.50
C SER A 917 19.92 -32.26 -28.91
N SER A 918 19.68 -33.56 -29.09
CA SER A 918 19.60 -34.18 -30.41
C SER A 918 18.48 -33.63 -31.31
N LEU A 919 17.50 -32.92 -30.73
CA LEU A 919 16.35 -32.37 -31.45
C LEU A 919 16.64 -31.03 -32.14
N GLY A 920 17.63 -30.28 -31.66
CA GLY A 920 18.13 -29.04 -32.27
C GLY A 920 17.12 -27.89 -32.36
N ILE A 921 17.53 -26.82 -33.05
CA ILE A 921 16.74 -25.58 -33.22
C ILE A 921 15.39 -25.81 -33.93
N ASP A 922 15.29 -26.83 -34.80
CA ASP A 922 14.03 -27.20 -35.45
C ASP A 922 12.96 -27.64 -34.44
N ALA A 923 13.36 -28.18 -33.29
CA ALA A 923 12.41 -28.49 -32.23
C ALA A 923 11.92 -27.25 -31.49
N VAL A 924 12.78 -26.25 -31.28
CA VAL A 924 12.37 -24.94 -30.74
C VAL A 924 11.34 -24.30 -31.66
N LYS A 925 11.63 -24.27 -32.97
CA LYS A 925 10.71 -23.73 -33.98
C LYS A 925 9.36 -24.45 -33.98
N ARG A 926 9.34 -25.78 -33.88
CA ARG A 926 8.10 -26.55 -33.80
C ARG A 926 7.32 -26.31 -32.51
N GLN A 927 8.00 -26.31 -31.35
CA GLN A 927 7.35 -26.19 -30.04
C GLN A 927 6.77 -24.80 -29.83
N VAL A 928 7.55 -23.75 -30.10
CA VAL A 928 7.12 -22.37 -29.84
C VAL A 928 6.33 -21.81 -31.03
N GLY A 929 6.75 -22.09 -32.26
CA GLY A 929 6.06 -21.61 -33.47
C GLY A 929 4.62 -22.12 -33.57
N SER A 930 4.36 -23.38 -33.20
CA SER A 930 2.99 -23.92 -33.18
C SER A 930 2.08 -23.22 -32.16
N VAL A 931 2.63 -22.82 -31.01
CA VAL A 931 1.90 -22.05 -29.99
C VAL A 931 1.60 -20.65 -30.51
N VAL A 932 2.59 -19.97 -31.10
CA VAL A 932 2.43 -18.64 -31.70
C VAL A 932 1.34 -18.64 -32.76
N GLU A 933 1.36 -19.60 -33.68
CA GLU A 933 0.34 -19.72 -34.73
C GLU A 933 -1.05 -19.92 -34.13
N LYS A 934 -1.20 -20.84 -33.17
CA LYS A 934 -2.47 -21.14 -32.51
C LYS A 934 -3.04 -19.90 -31.81
N VAL A 935 -2.23 -19.20 -31.03
CA VAL A 935 -2.67 -18.04 -30.26
C VAL A 935 -2.96 -16.85 -31.18
N SER A 936 -2.15 -16.64 -32.22
CA SER A 936 -2.39 -15.58 -33.21
C SER A 936 -3.68 -15.81 -34.01
N GLN A 937 -3.98 -17.06 -34.38
CA GLN A 937 -5.24 -17.41 -35.03
C GLN A 937 -6.44 -17.19 -34.10
N GLN A 938 -6.35 -17.60 -32.84
CA GLN A 938 -7.39 -17.34 -31.84
C GLN A 938 -7.62 -15.84 -31.64
N ALA A 939 -6.57 -15.03 -31.54
CA ALA A 939 -6.69 -13.58 -31.41
C ALA A 939 -7.38 -12.94 -32.63
N LYS A 940 -7.06 -13.39 -33.85
CA LYS A 940 -7.73 -12.95 -35.08
C LYS A 940 -9.22 -13.32 -35.08
N LEU A 941 -9.58 -14.52 -34.64
CA LEU A 941 -10.97 -14.99 -34.51
C LEU A 941 -11.77 -14.19 -33.46
N THR A 942 -11.16 -13.86 -32.33
CA THR A 942 -11.81 -13.07 -31.26
C THR A 942 -11.99 -11.60 -31.65
N CYS A 943 -11.14 -11.05 -32.52
CA CYS A 943 -11.27 -9.69 -33.06
C CYS A 943 -12.36 -9.55 -34.15
N LEU A 944 -12.74 -10.64 -34.83
CA LEU A 944 -13.70 -10.60 -35.96
C LEU A 944 -15.12 -10.14 -35.56
N ALA A 945 -15.60 -10.46 -34.35
CA ALA A 945 -16.93 -10.03 -33.90
C ALA A 945 -16.98 -8.58 -33.39
N LYS A 946 -15.84 -8.00 -32.96
CA LYS A 946 -15.75 -6.59 -32.49
C LYS A 946 -15.74 -5.57 -33.65
N LEU A 947 -15.43 -6.01 -34.87
CA LEU A 947 -15.52 -5.18 -36.08
C LEU A 947 -16.93 -5.20 -36.71
N GLN A 948 -17.68 -6.31 -36.60
CA GLN A 948 -19.05 -6.41 -37.15
C GLN A 948 -20.08 -5.63 -36.32
N THR A 949 -19.92 -5.56 -35.00
CA THR A 949 -20.80 -4.78 -34.10
C THR A 949 -20.68 -3.27 -34.28
N ARG A 950 -19.66 -2.76 -34.99
CA ARG A 950 -19.50 -1.33 -35.32
C ARG A 950 -20.20 -0.90 -36.61
N VAL A 951 -20.68 -1.84 -37.44
CA VAL A 951 -21.28 -1.56 -38.76
C VAL A 951 -22.81 -1.52 -38.71
N GLU A 952 -23.45 -2.25 -37.79
CA GLU A 952 -24.92 -2.27 -37.65
C GLU A 952 -25.56 -0.92 -37.23
N PRO A 953 -24.96 -0.10 -36.34
CA PRO A 953 -25.58 1.18 -35.95
C PRO A 953 -25.70 2.15 -37.14
N LYS A 954 -24.72 2.13 -38.06
CA LYS A 954 -24.70 3.02 -39.22
C LYS A 954 -25.70 2.62 -40.32
N GLN A 955 -26.03 1.34 -40.47
CA GLN A 955 -27.03 0.92 -41.47
C GLN A 955 -28.47 1.16 -41.01
N GLN A 956 -28.76 1.12 -39.71
CA GLN A 956 -30.05 1.54 -39.16
C GLN A 956 -30.25 3.06 -39.25
N GLU A 957 -29.22 3.87 -39.00
CA GLU A 957 -29.28 5.32 -39.20
C GLU A 957 -29.49 5.72 -40.67
N ILE A 958 -28.88 5.00 -41.63
CA ILE A 958 -29.07 5.29 -43.07
C ILE A 958 -30.48 4.88 -43.54
N LYS A 959 -31.07 3.81 -42.99
CA LYS A 959 -32.46 3.42 -43.27
C LYS A 959 -33.46 4.40 -42.66
N GLN A 960 -33.23 4.90 -41.45
CA GLN A 960 -34.08 5.93 -40.83
C GLN A 960 -33.95 7.28 -41.54
N LYS A 961 -32.76 7.69 -41.96
CA LYS A 961 -32.56 8.92 -42.75
C LYS A 961 -33.20 8.84 -44.15
N ARG A 962 -33.28 7.67 -44.79
CA ARG A 962 -33.98 7.50 -46.07
C ARG A 962 -35.50 7.40 -45.96
N ALA A 963 -36.02 7.03 -44.80
CA ALA A 963 -37.46 7.04 -44.52
C ALA A 963 -38.00 8.43 -44.13
N LEU A 964 -37.12 9.35 -43.70
CA LEU A 964 -37.48 10.74 -43.41
C LEU A 964 -37.40 11.69 -44.62
N VAL A 965 -36.81 11.24 -45.74
CA VAL A 965 -36.67 12.01 -46.99
C VAL A 965 -37.71 11.59 -48.05
N ARG A 966 -38.58 10.62 -47.74
CA ARG A 966 -39.80 10.30 -48.48
C ARG A 966 -41.01 10.62 -47.62
#